data_AF-A0AA96SDJ3-F1
#
_entry.id   AF-A0AA96SDJ3-F1
#
_cell.length_a   1.000
_cell.length_b   1.000
_cell.length_c   1.000
_cell.angle_alpha   90.00
_cell.angle_beta   90.00
_cell.angle_gamma   90.00
#
_symmetry.space_group_name_H-M   'P 1'
#
loop_
_entity.id
_entity.type
_entity.pdbx_description
1 polymer ?
#
loop_
_entity_poly.entity_id
_entity_poly.type
_entity_poly.pdbx_seq_one_letter_code
_entity_poly.pdbx_strand_id
1 'polypeptide(L)'
;MINLKTVHLVTQFEQGFFYLRAMDANGAPLPFDSWTRLLFGGHAESFYGTKLTIAKQDGEPAVQLTPFEWASLFKAEHFNRFARFEWDEAGHFSLACAPVLYEAVFDVMPSFQEDGVQWTVPEEVYDEFAESFWREPIYGESRQSFVERIFPALASEAHPNITSVTDAVGTRLTMDELNRYFDAERLKEYLADGEPAAFEPGLRLSEPQSDDGSWTLEAILLRRKPSEKVYELDKKLPKSAEPFLEAAQEELGRWLRLFPELDDEGELKRFLSEEEAITFLTDRGEKLTALGIPVLLPPWWESVRSAAVSVAADVRDSNKQSFVGMNAILDFDFKVALGGAEMTEEEFLALAEAGSRLVKANGRWVHLDPDVIRKIKTLMERAKQEGLTVVDVLNQEFADPDDAARVHIRLNRSLQAMVDRLKSGADIPLLSPPKKLHGELRPYQLAGMSWLLFLRECGFGACLADDMGLGKTVQLISYLLHVEKRERPETPALIICPTSVLGNWQRELAAFSPDLSVMLYYGKDRPRGEAFLESIANADVVLTTYGLVHSDFDTLEKIEWNTVALDEAQNIKNAGTKQSRAVRKLKSRHAIALTGTPMENRLSELWTIFDFTNRGWLGTLAQFQKTYMAPIEKEHDAGRVAALQAKIRPFLLRRTKTDPEAALGLPDKVEQKEYCPLSKEQAVLYEQAVRETMDQIGQLTAFERRGLILRLLNQLKQLCSHPALYLKEDDPQDVQDRASKMEKLMELAGNIYEQGEACLIFTQYIGMGKMIQRELSGAFGIQVPFLNGATPKQERDKLVMQFQNGEFPFFLLSLKAGGTGLNLTAANHVIHYDRWWNPAVENQATDRAYRIGQSRFVHVHKFITTGTIEEKIDAMIESKQAASSEIIQSGAFIASMTDQELAELFTLDKNPALR
;
A
#
# COMPACT_ATOMS: atom_id res chain seq x y z
N MET A 1 22.76 -6.89 -64.79
CA MET A 1 21.43 -6.47 -64.33
C MET A 1 21.26 -7.03 -62.92
N ILE A 2 21.32 -6.17 -61.90
CA ILE A 2 21.04 -6.59 -60.52
C ILE A 2 19.53 -6.76 -60.48
N ASN A 3 19.03 -7.97 -60.19
CA ASN A 3 17.61 -8.20 -59.96
C ASN A 3 17.21 -7.38 -58.71
N LEU A 4 16.56 -6.24 -58.92
CA LEU A 4 15.90 -5.51 -57.84
C LEU A 4 14.81 -6.43 -57.29
N LYS A 5 14.91 -6.81 -56.01
CA LYS A 5 13.80 -7.49 -55.34
C LYS A 5 12.68 -6.47 -55.17
N THR A 6 11.52 -6.74 -55.78
CA THR A 6 10.29 -6.01 -55.48
C THR A 6 9.76 -6.52 -54.14
N VAL A 7 9.48 -5.59 -53.23
CA VAL A 7 8.94 -5.87 -51.89
C VAL A 7 7.61 -5.14 -51.80
N HIS A 8 6.52 -5.88 -51.64
CA HIS A 8 5.19 -5.30 -51.44
C HIS A 8 5.00 -5.05 -49.95
N LEU A 9 4.84 -3.79 -49.55
CA LEU A 9 4.62 -3.42 -48.16
C LEU A 9 3.14 -3.16 -47.90
N VAL A 10 2.64 -3.79 -46.85
CA VAL A 10 1.28 -3.64 -46.35
C VAL A 10 1.34 -2.85 -45.05
N THR A 11 0.54 -1.79 -44.97
CA THR A 11 0.50 -0.87 -43.83
C THR A 11 -0.86 -0.97 -43.14
N GLN A 12 -0.86 -1.20 -41.84
CA GLN A 12 -2.08 -1.28 -41.04
C GLN A 12 -1.95 -0.43 -39.78
N PHE A 13 -3.08 0.05 -39.25
CA PHE A 13 -3.13 0.80 -38.00
C PHE A 13 -4.12 0.13 -37.05
N GLU A 14 -3.66 -0.25 -35.87
CA GLU A 14 -4.47 -0.94 -34.86
C GLU A 14 -3.96 -0.61 -33.44
N GLN A 15 -4.89 -0.40 -32.50
CA GLN A 15 -4.56 -0.14 -31.08
C GLN A 15 -3.54 1.00 -30.85
N GLY A 16 -3.51 2.02 -31.72
CA GLY A 16 -2.60 3.16 -31.58
C GLY A 16 -1.24 3.01 -32.28
N PHE A 17 -0.97 1.85 -32.92
CA PHE A 17 0.31 1.57 -33.57
C PHE A 17 0.15 1.29 -35.06
N PHE A 18 1.20 1.60 -35.82
CA PHE A 18 1.34 1.23 -37.22
C PHE A 18 2.07 -0.11 -37.34
N TYR A 19 1.56 -1.00 -38.19
CA TYR A 19 2.15 -2.29 -38.47
C TYR A 19 2.57 -2.37 -39.93
N LEU A 20 3.84 -2.71 -40.15
CA LEU A 20 4.40 -2.93 -41.47
C LEU A 20 4.72 -4.41 -41.68
N ARG A 21 4.21 -4.95 -42.79
CA ARG A 21 4.49 -6.31 -43.26
C ARG A 21 4.99 -6.26 -44.70
N ALA A 22 5.88 -7.18 -45.05
CA ALA A 22 6.32 -7.36 -46.43
C ALA A 22 5.78 -8.66 -47.01
N MET A 23 5.27 -8.58 -48.23
CA MET A 23 4.74 -9.69 -49.02
C MET A 23 5.56 -9.86 -50.30
N ASP A 24 5.65 -11.09 -50.77
CA ASP A 24 6.16 -11.40 -52.11
C ASP A 24 5.11 -11.09 -53.19
N ALA A 25 5.46 -11.25 -54.46
CA ALA A 25 4.57 -10.99 -55.59
C ALA A 25 3.33 -11.91 -55.65
N ASN A 26 3.29 -12.98 -54.85
CA ASN A 26 2.16 -13.92 -54.75
C ASN A 26 1.33 -13.68 -53.47
N GLY A 27 1.65 -12.65 -52.68
CA GLY A 27 0.96 -12.33 -51.43
C GLY A 27 1.39 -13.17 -50.22
N ALA A 28 2.50 -13.91 -50.31
CA ALA A 28 3.05 -14.66 -49.18
C ALA A 28 3.99 -13.78 -48.34
N PRO A 29 3.98 -13.91 -46.99
CA PRO A 29 4.81 -13.08 -46.11
C PRO A 29 6.30 -13.35 -46.34
N LEU A 30 7.08 -12.28 -46.46
CA LEU A 30 8.54 -12.34 -46.58
C LEU A 30 9.21 -12.46 -45.20
N PRO A 31 10.31 -13.22 -45.08
CA PRO A 31 11.08 -13.31 -43.84
C PRO A 31 11.53 -11.94 -43.34
N PHE A 32 11.42 -11.71 -42.04
CA PHE A 32 11.67 -10.43 -41.37
C PHE A 32 13.02 -9.76 -41.77
N ASP A 33 14.12 -10.51 -41.75
CA ASP A 33 15.46 -9.97 -42.06
C ASP A 33 15.65 -9.59 -43.54
N SER A 34 14.77 -10.05 -44.43
CA SER A 34 14.95 -9.93 -45.88
C SER A 34 14.58 -8.55 -46.43
N TRP A 35 13.82 -7.76 -45.68
CA TRP A 35 13.33 -6.44 -46.10
C TRP A 35 13.58 -5.33 -45.07
N THR A 36 13.58 -5.64 -43.78
CA THR A 36 13.71 -4.64 -42.69
C THR A 36 15.02 -3.86 -42.77
N ARG A 37 16.15 -4.53 -43.05
CA ARG A 37 17.46 -3.86 -43.24
C ARG A 37 17.51 -2.93 -44.44
N LEU A 38 16.69 -3.20 -45.46
CA LEU A 38 16.61 -2.39 -46.67
C LEU A 38 15.71 -1.19 -46.44
N LEU A 39 14.62 -1.34 -45.68
CA LEU A 39 13.69 -0.25 -45.40
C LEU A 39 14.21 0.70 -44.30
N PHE A 40 14.67 0.16 -43.17
CA PHE A 40 15.06 0.93 -41.98
C PHE A 40 16.54 1.33 -41.93
N GLY A 41 17.34 0.98 -42.94
CA GLY A 41 18.78 1.22 -42.92
C GLY A 41 19.21 2.70 -42.83
N GLY A 42 18.29 3.63 -43.11
CA GLY A 42 18.50 5.08 -42.94
C GLY A 42 17.68 5.72 -41.81
N HIS A 43 16.92 4.93 -41.05
CA HIS A 43 15.99 5.43 -40.03
C HIS A 43 16.70 5.52 -38.68
N ALA A 44 16.92 6.74 -38.17
CA ALA A 44 17.71 6.97 -36.97
C ALA A 44 17.00 6.48 -35.69
N GLU A 45 15.68 6.66 -35.65
CA GLU A 45 14.80 6.36 -34.52
C GLU A 45 14.77 4.86 -34.20
N SER A 46 14.81 4.00 -35.23
CA SER A 46 14.96 2.54 -35.04
C SER A 46 16.42 2.08 -34.89
N PHE A 47 17.35 3.00 -34.64
CA PHE A 47 18.80 2.78 -34.65
C PHE A 47 19.23 2.01 -35.92
N TYR A 48 18.91 2.58 -37.08
CA TYR A 48 19.23 2.05 -38.40
C TYR A 48 18.71 0.62 -38.62
N GLY A 49 17.54 0.31 -38.03
CA GLY A 49 16.86 -0.98 -38.16
C GLY A 49 17.33 -2.08 -37.19
N THR A 50 18.14 -1.75 -36.17
CA THR A 50 18.58 -2.73 -35.16
C THR A 50 17.67 -2.78 -33.93
N LYS A 51 16.94 -1.70 -33.64
CA LYS A 51 15.94 -1.62 -32.58
C LYS A 51 14.56 -1.54 -33.23
N LEU A 52 14.02 -2.71 -33.59
CA LEU A 52 12.67 -2.84 -34.14
C LEU A 52 11.79 -3.63 -33.16
N THR A 53 10.62 -3.10 -32.86
CA THR A 53 9.60 -3.80 -32.07
C THR A 53 8.81 -4.74 -32.98
N ILE A 54 8.72 -6.01 -32.58
CA ILE A 54 8.03 -7.04 -33.36
C ILE A 54 6.80 -7.49 -32.58
N ALA A 55 5.63 -7.36 -33.22
CA ALA A 55 4.36 -7.83 -32.70
C ALA A 55 3.77 -8.89 -33.64
N LYS A 56 2.83 -9.69 -33.12
CA LYS A 56 2.06 -10.62 -33.94
C LYS A 56 0.75 -9.97 -34.33
N GLN A 57 0.54 -9.79 -35.63
CA GLN A 57 -0.71 -9.32 -36.19
C GLN A 57 -1.30 -10.43 -37.07
N ASP A 58 -2.53 -10.86 -36.78
CA ASP A 58 -3.16 -12.03 -37.41
C ASP A 58 -2.33 -13.33 -37.33
N GLY A 59 -1.49 -13.46 -36.28
CA GLY A 59 -0.59 -14.61 -36.10
C GLY A 59 0.75 -14.52 -36.83
N GLU A 60 0.97 -13.50 -37.67
CA GLU A 60 2.20 -13.28 -38.43
C GLU A 60 3.05 -12.14 -37.81
N PRO A 61 4.39 -12.21 -37.89
CA PRO A 61 5.26 -11.15 -37.36
C PRO A 61 5.19 -9.88 -38.21
N ALA A 62 4.92 -8.74 -37.56
CA ALA A 62 4.91 -7.41 -38.16
C ALA A 62 5.83 -6.46 -37.38
N VAL A 63 6.40 -5.47 -38.07
CA VAL A 63 7.12 -4.38 -37.41
C VAL A 63 6.09 -3.42 -36.86
N GLN A 64 6.10 -3.23 -35.55
CA GLN A 64 5.25 -2.26 -34.84
C GLN A 64 6.01 -0.93 -34.75
N LEU A 65 5.37 0.15 -35.19
CA LEU A 65 5.85 1.52 -35.13
C LEU A 65 4.86 2.37 -34.34
N THR A 66 5.40 3.24 -33.50
CA THR A 66 4.66 4.36 -32.92
C THR A 66 4.28 5.39 -33.99
N PRO A 67 3.32 6.30 -33.72
CA PRO A 67 3.00 7.39 -34.64
C PRO A 67 4.21 8.26 -35.01
N PHE A 68 5.13 8.55 -34.09
CA PHE A 68 6.34 9.30 -34.41
C PHE A 68 7.31 8.50 -35.29
N GLU A 69 7.59 7.24 -34.95
CA GLU A 69 8.46 6.37 -35.75
C GLU A 69 7.91 6.13 -37.17
N TRP A 70 6.59 6.08 -37.32
CA TRP A 70 5.93 6.04 -38.62
C TRP A 70 6.19 7.33 -39.40
N ALA A 71 5.97 8.48 -38.79
CA ALA A 71 6.16 9.77 -39.48
C ALA A 71 7.61 10.01 -39.89
N SER A 72 8.57 9.70 -39.00
CA SER A 72 10.01 9.81 -39.27
C SER A 72 10.48 8.85 -40.37
N LEU A 73 9.92 7.63 -40.43
CA LEU A 73 10.25 6.65 -41.47
C LEU A 73 9.78 7.12 -42.85
N PHE A 74 8.53 7.57 -42.96
CA PHE A 74 7.92 7.95 -44.24
C PHE A 74 8.32 9.36 -44.70
N LYS A 75 8.90 10.19 -43.83
CA LYS A 75 9.60 11.43 -44.22
C LYS A 75 10.83 11.16 -45.10
N ALA A 76 11.50 10.02 -44.92
CA ALA A 76 12.77 9.76 -45.58
C ALA A 76 12.60 9.82 -47.11
N GLU A 77 13.21 10.84 -47.74
CA GLU A 77 12.98 11.11 -49.17
C GLU A 77 13.33 9.90 -50.05
N HIS A 78 14.29 9.07 -49.66
CA HIS A 78 14.75 7.92 -50.45
C HIS A 78 14.99 6.66 -49.59
N PHE A 79 14.13 5.65 -49.75
CA PHE A 79 14.43 4.28 -49.29
C PHE A 79 15.59 3.67 -50.09
N ASN A 80 16.16 2.57 -49.58
CA ASN A 80 17.34 1.95 -50.17
C ASN A 80 17.16 1.59 -51.66
N ARG A 81 18.05 2.11 -52.52
CA ARG A 81 18.01 1.98 -53.99
C ARG A 81 18.20 0.55 -54.51
N PHE A 82 18.61 -0.40 -53.66
CA PHE A 82 18.81 -1.80 -54.03
C PHE A 82 17.54 -2.66 -53.96
N ALA A 83 16.41 -2.08 -53.51
CA ALA A 83 15.09 -2.70 -53.53
C ALA A 83 14.06 -1.75 -54.14
N ARG A 84 13.02 -2.32 -54.77
CA ARG A 84 11.85 -1.57 -55.21
C ARG A 84 10.73 -1.85 -54.23
N PHE A 85 10.27 -0.82 -53.52
CA PHE A 85 9.15 -0.93 -52.60
C PHE A 85 7.86 -0.56 -53.33
N GLU A 86 6.89 -1.45 -53.29
CA GLU A 86 5.52 -1.19 -53.75
C GLU A 86 4.62 -1.10 -52.53
N TRP A 87 3.80 -0.07 -52.49
CA TRP A 87 3.01 0.29 -51.32
C TRP A 87 1.53 0.04 -51.60
N ASP A 88 0.82 -0.40 -50.58
CA ASP A 88 -0.63 -0.41 -50.61
C ASP A 88 -1.21 1.02 -50.50
N GLU A 89 -2.54 1.13 -50.55
CA GLU A 89 -3.23 2.42 -50.44
C GLU A 89 -2.87 3.17 -49.14
N ALA A 90 -2.71 2.44 -48.04
CA ALA A 90 -2.30 2.96 -46.75
C ALA A 90 -0.83 3.44 -46.73
N GLY A 91 0.07 2.72 -47.39
CA GLY A 91 1.45 3.15 -47.60
C GLY A 91 1.55 4.38 -48.50
N HIS A 92 0.72 4.49 -49.53
CA HIS A 92 0.65 5.69 -50.37
C HIS A 92 0.14 6.91 -49.61
N PHE A 93 -0.89 6.74 -48.77
CA PHE A 93 -1.32 7.78 -47.83
C PHE A 93 -0.17 8.20 -46.90
N SER A 94 0.57 7.22 -46.36
CA SER A 94 1.71 7.47 -45.47
C SER A 94 2.82 8.28 -46.15
N LEU A 95 3.19 7.93 -47.39
CA LEU A 95 4.19 8.67 -48.17
C LEU A 95 3.80 10.11 -48.47
N ALA A 96 2.51 10.38 -48.63
CA ALA A 96 2.00 11.71 -48.91
C ALA A 96 1.91 12.56 -47.63
N CYS A 97 1.31 12.01 -46.57
CA CYS A 97 0.90 12.77 -45.39
C CYS A 97 1.98 12.85 -44.29
N ALA A 98 2.75 11.78 -44.08
CA ALA A 98 3.74 11.73 -43.01
C ALA A 98 4.80 12.85 -43.05
N PRO A 99 5.35 13.27 -44.21
CA PRO A 99 6.31 14.38 -44.25
C PRO A 99 5.71 15.69 -43.72
N VAL A 100 4.48 16.00 -44.12
CA VAL A 100 3.76 17.22 -43.70
C VAL A 100 3.47 17.19 -42.20
N LEU A 101 3.01 16.03 -41.68
CA LEU A 101 2.75 15.88 -40.24
C LEU A 101 4.02 15.94 -39.40
N TYR A 102 5.12 15.35 -39.89
CA TYR A 102 6.40 15.39 -39.19
C TYR A 102 6.92 16.81 -39.06
N GLU A 103 6.83 17.63 -40.11
CA GLU A 103 7.24 19.05 -40.05
C GLU A 103 6.33 19.85 -39.14
N ALA A 104 5.01 19.71 -39.28
CA ALA A 104 4.02 20.42 -38.48
C ALA A 104 4.18 20.21 -36.97
N VAL A 105 4.65 19.04 -36.52
CA VAL A 105 4.83 18.76 -35.09
C VAL A 105 5.95 19.56 -34.43
N PHE A 106 6.95 20.02 -35.19
CA PHE A 106 8.01 20.86 -34.63
C PHE A 106 7.67 22.35 -34.64
N ASP A 107 6.62 22.74 -35.36
CA ASP A 107 6.20 24.14 -35.50
C ASP A 107 4.89 24.45 -34.73
N VAL A 108 4.10 23.44 -34.36
CA VAL A 108 2.85 23.60 -33.63
C VAL A 108 3.07 23.97 -32.15
N MET A 109 2.25 24.90 -31.66
CA MET A 109 2.18 25.21 -30.23
C MET A 109 1.13 24.33 -29.52
N PRO A 110 1.48 23.73 -28.37
CA PRO A 110 0.50 23.03 -27.54
C PRO A 110 -0.42 24.03 -26.82
N SER A 111 -1.60 23.57 -26.45
CA SER A 111 -2.47 24.23 -25.48
C SER A 111 -2.39 23.49 -24.14
N PHE A 112 -2.05 24.20 -23.07
CA PHE A 112 -2.08 23.66 -21.71
C PHE A 112 -3.51 23.74 -21.15
N GLN A 113 -4.09 22.61 -20.74
CA GLN A 113 -5.45 22.49 -20.17
C GLN A 113 -5.45 21.69 -18.86
N GLU A 114 -6.56 21.74 -18.10
CA GLU A 114 -6.69 21.01 -16.82
C GLU A 114 -6.54 19.49 -16.97
N ASP A 115 -6.92 18.94 -18.13
CA ASP A 115 -6.83 17.51 -18.45
C ASP A 115 -5.48 17.11 -19.11
N GLY A 116 -4.54 18.07 -19.25
CA GLY A 116 -3.19 17.83 -19.79
C GLY A 116 -2.81 18.74 -20.97
N VAL A 117 -1.79 18.31 -21.73
CA VAL A 117 -1.30 19.02 -22.92
C VAL A 117 -2.10 18.59 -24.15
N GLN A 118 -2.80 19.52 -24.80
CA GLN A 118 -3.54 19.26 -26.02
C GLN A 118 -2.77 19.78 -27.24
N TRP A 119 -2.70 18.95 -28.28
CA TRP A 119 -2.12 19.29 -29.57
C TRP A 119 -3.22 19.32 -30.63
N THR A 120 -3.22 20.36 -31.46
CA THR A 120 -4.17 20.51 -32.56
C THR A 120 -3.43 20.54 -33.88
N VAL A 121 -3.98 19.87 -34.90
CA VAL A 121 -3.40 19.90 -36.25
C VAL A 121 -3.42 21.34 -36.76
N PRO A 122 -2.27 21.92 -37.18
CA PRO A 122 -2.23 23.27 -37.75
C PRO A 122 -3.04 23.36 -39.05
N GLU A 123 -3.64 24.52 -39.34
CA GLU A 123 -4.44 24.71 -40.56
C GLU A 123 -3.58 24.52 -41.83
N GLU A 124 -2.30 24.85 -41.76
CA GLU A 124 -1.34 24.71 -42.85
C GLU A 124 -1.21 23.27 -43.35
N VAL A 125 -1.43 22.28 -42.47
CA VAL A 125 -1.43 20.86 -42.85
C VAL A 125 -2.56 20.56 -43.82
N TYR A 126 -3.75 21.14 -43.60
CA TYR A 126 -4.92 20.90 -44.44
C TYR A 126 -4.77 21.56 -45.81
N ASP A 127 -4.10 22.70 -45.88
CA ASP A 127 -3.88 23.49 -47.10
C ASP A 127 -2.94 22.81 -48.11
N GLU A 128 -2.06 21.92 -47.66
CA GLU A 128 -1.15 21.15 -48.53
C GLU A 128 -1.87 20.17 -49.46
N PHE A 129 -3.13 19.82 -49.17
CA PHE A 129 -3.92 18.86 -49.96
C PHE A 129 -5.29 19.40 -50.34
N ALA A 130 -5.81 18.98 -51.49
CA ALA A 130 -7.17 19.32 -51.89
C ALA A 130 -8.21 18.69 -50.94
N GLU A 131 -9.36 19.35 -50.74
CA GLU A 131 -10.44 18.86 -49.85
C GLU A 131 -10.91 17.43 -50.18
N SER A 132 -10.83 17.03 -51.45
CA SER A 132 -11.15 15.66 -51.88
C SER A 132 -10.22 14.61 -51.28
N PHE A 133 -8.93 14.94 -51.06
CA PHE A 133 -7.97 14.04 -50.42
C PHE A 133 -8.41 13.72 -49.00
N TRP A 134 -8.80 14.72 -48.22
CA TRP A 134 -9.17 14.58 -46.81
C TRP A 134 -10.46 13.79 -46.57
N ARG A 135 -11.36 13.78 -47.56
CA ARG A 135 -12.64 13.05 -47.52
C ARG A 135 -12.51 11.56 -47.86
N GLU A 136 -11.39 11.13 -48.44
CA GLU A 136 -11.18 9.71 -48.74
C GLU A 136 -11.03 8.88 -47.45
N PRO A 137 -11.52 7.63 -47.43
CA PRO A 137 -11.44 6.78 -46.26
C PRO A 137 -10.03 6.20 -46.07
N ILE A 138 -9.61 6.06 -44.81
CA ILE A 138 -8.43 5.32 -44.39
C ILE A 138 -8.68 4.69 -43.02
N TYR A 139 -8.25 3.43 -42.82
CA TYR A 139 -8.41 2.69 -41.56
C TYR A 139 -9.83 2.70 -40.95
N GLY A 140 -10.87 2.80 -41.77
CA GLY A 140 -12.28 2.79 -41.33
C GLY A 140 -12.87 4.17 -40.99
N GLU A 141 -12.12 5.26 -41.17
CA GLU A 141 -12.57 6.64 -40.98
C GLU A 141 -12.09 7.55 -42.14
N SER A 142 -12.37 8.86 -42.12
CA SER A 142 -11.81 9.79 -43.13
C SER A 142 -10.33 10.08 -42.83
N ARG A 143 -9.53 10.40 -43.85
CA ARG A 143 -8.13 10.82 -43.66
C ARG A 143 -8.01 12.00 -42.69
N GLN A 144 -8.95 12.94 -42.72
CA GLN A 144 -8.98 14.06 -41.78
C GLN A 144 -9.15 13.60 -40.33
N SER A 145 -10.20 12.83 -40.03
CA SER A 145 -10.46 12.35 -38.67
C SER A 145 -9.33 11.45 -38.16
N PHE A 146 -8.74 10.66 -39.05
CA PHE A 146 -7.55 9.86 -38.73
C PHE A 146 -6.38 10.76 -38.29
N VAL A 147 -6.02 11.78 -39.07
CA VAL A 147 -4.93 12.71 -38.75
C VAL A 147 -5.18 13.45 -37.45
N GLU A 148 -6.39 13.99 -37.25
CA GLU A 148 -6.81 14.65 -36.01
C GLU A 148 -6.64 13.73 -34.78
N ARG A 149 -6.87 12.42 -34.95
CA ARG A 149 -6.73 11.42 -33.89
C ARG A 149 -5.28 11.03 -33.60
N ILE A 150 -4.42 10.94 -34.61
CA ILE A 150 -3.02 10.50 -34.43
C ILE A 150 -2.04 11.64 -34.10
N PHE A 151 -2.35 12.87 -34.53
CA PHE A 151 -1.45 14.02 -34.37
C PHE A 151 -1.07 14.30 -32.91
N PRO A 152 -1.99 14.21 -31.91
CA PRO A 152 -1.60 14.42 -30.52
C PRO A 152 -0.60 13.40 -29.98
N ALA A 153 -0.71 12.14 -30.38
CA ALA A 153 0.25 11.11 -30.00
C ALA A 153 1.61 11.35 -30.64
N LEU A 154 1.61 11.70 -31.93
CA LEU A 154 2.81 12.05 -32.71
C LEU A 154 3.55 13.25 -32.10
N ALA A 155 2.82 14.29 -31.70
CA ALA A 155 3.39 15.49 -31.08
C ALA A 155 3.91 15.23 -29.65
N SER A 156 3.21 14.44 -28.85
CA SER A 156 3.66 14.06 -27.51
C SER A 156 4.97 13.26 -27.54
N GLU A 157 5.11 12.33 -28.48
CA GLU A 157 6.33 11.54 -28.68
C GLU A 157 7.50 12.37 -29.22
N ALA A 158 7.24 13.37 -30.05
CA ALA A 158 8.25 14.30 -30.55
C ALA A 158 8.80 15.22 -29.44
N HIS A 159 7.97 15.52 -28.42
CA HIS A 159 8.29 16.42 -27.31
C HIS A 159 8.18 15.69 -25.95
N PRO A 160 9.01 14.67 -25.67
CA PRO A 160 8.87 13.79 -24.50
C PRO A 160 9.04 14.53 -23.16
N ASN A 161 9.69 15.69 -23.17
CA ASN A 161 9.90 16.54 -21.99
C ASN A 161 8.73 17.52 -21.75
N ILE A 162 7.71 17.58 -22.61
CA ILE A 162 6.64 18.56 -22.45
C ILE A 162 5.74 18.25 -21.25
N THR A 163 5.58 16.98 -20.92
CA THR A 163 4.85 16.53 -19.72
C THR A 163 5.61 16.88 -18.44
N SER A 164 6.95 16.97 -18.50
CA SER A 164 7.74 17.43 -17.35
C SER A 164 7.55 18.93 -17.11
N VAL A 165 7.20 19.72 -18.13
CA VAL A 165 6.76 21.12 -17.95
C VAL A 165 5.50 21.14 -17.09
N THR A 166 4.49 20.31 -17.39
CA THR A 166 3.27 20.25 -16.58
C THR A 166 3.50 19.66 -15.19
N ASP A 167 4.39 18.68 -15.02
CA ASP A 167 4.65 18.04 -13.72
C ASP A 167 5.52 18.89 -12.80
N ALA A 168 6.55 19.56 -13.33
CA ALA A 168 7.45 20.41 -12.56
C ALA A 168 6.80 21.76 -12.21
N VAL A 169 5.95 22.28 -13.11
CA VAL A 169 5.39 23.62 -13.00
C VAL A 169 3.94 23.63 -12.54
N GLY A 170 3.16 22.57 -12.82
CA GLY A 170 1.72 22.48 -12.56
C GLY A 170 1.30 22.46 -11.09
N THR A 171 2.25 22.35 -10.15
CA THR A 171 1.97 22.58 -8.72
C THR A 171 1.95 24.07 -8.33
N ARG A 172 2.48 24.97 -9.18
CA ARG A 172 2.69 26.38 -8.84
C ARG A 172 2.15 27.39 -9.85
N LEU A 173 2.11 27.07 -11.15
CA LEU A 173 1.47 27.92 -12.17
C LEU A 173 0.17 27.31 -12.67
N THR A 174 -0.79 28.18 -12.96
CA THR A 174 -2.04 27.84 -13.66
C THR A 174 -1.79 27.59 -15.15
N MET A 175 -2.70 26.86 -15.80
CA MET A 175 -2.60 26.55 -17.23
C MET A 175 -2.65 27.80 -18.11
N ASP A 176 -3.44 28.80 -17.71
CA ASP A 176 -3.52 30.10 -18.39
C ASP A 176 -2.21 30.91 -18.26
N GLU A 177 -1.53 30.84 -17.12
CA GLU A 177 -0.19 31.42 -16.94
C GLU A 177 0.86 30.73 -17.83
N LEU A 178 0.81 29.40 -18.00
CA LEU A 178 1.69 28.68 -18.92
C LEU A 178 1.48 29.09 -20.38
N ASN A 179 0.22 29.19 -20.81
CA ASN A 179 -0.14 29.62 -22.17
C ASN A 179 0.27 31.08 -22.47
N ARG A 180 0.39 31.95 -21.44
CA ARG A 180 0.88 33.34 -21.61
C ARG A 180 2.39 33.45 -21.67
N TYR A 181 3.10 32.53 -21.01
CA TYR A 181 4.57 32.57 -20.91
C TYR A 181 5.25 31.92 -22.12
N PHE A 182 4.79 30.75 -22.56
CA PHE A 182 5.41 30.01 -23.65
C PHE A 182 4.97 30.53 -25.02
N ASP A 183 5.92 31.06 -25.79
CA ASP A 183 5.80 31.24 -27.24
C ASP A 183 6.63 30.17 -27.99
N ALA A 184 6.49 30.10 -29.31
CA ALA A 184 7.12 29.05 -30.14
C ALA A 184 8.64 28.99 -29.99
N GLU A 185 9.29 30.15 -29.91
CA GLU A 185 10.74 30.22 -29.70
C GLU A 185 11.13 29.80 -28.29
N ARG A 186 10.41 30.27 -27.27
CA ARG A 186 10.73 29.95 -25.87
C ARG A 186 10.47 28.49 -25.53
N LEU A 187 9.40 27.90 -26.04
CA LEU A 187 9.10 26.48 -25.84
C LEU A 187 10.19 25.62 -26.46
N LYS A 188 10.67 25.99 -27.66
CA LYS A 188 11.76 25.31 -28.35
C LYS A 188 13.08 25.42 -27.57
N GLU A 189 13.41 26.60 -27.04
CA GLU A 189 14.57 26.79 -26.18
C GLU A 189 14.49 26.00 -24.88
N TYR A 190 13.31 25.95 -24.26
CA TYR A 190 13.09 25.24 -23.00
C TYR A 190 13.20 23.72 -23.16
N LEU A 191 12.71 23.18 -24.28
CA LEU A 191 12.78 21.74 -24.60
C LEU A 191 14.15 21.33 -25.17
N ALA A 192 14.93 22.27 -25.69
CA ALA A 192 16.29 22.03 -26.13
C ALA A 192 17.21 21.87 -24.91
N ASP A 193 17.78 20.68 -24.74
CA ASP A 193 18.70 20.30 -23.66
C ASP A 193 20.10 20.94 -23.85
N GLY A 194 20.14 22.26 -24.03
CA GLY A 194 21.32 23.07 -24.35
C GLY A 194 22.11 23.52 -23.13
N GLU A 195 23.40 23.85 -23.32
CA GLU A 195 24.20 24.44 -22.24
C GLU A 195 23.64 25.81 -21.81
N PRO A 196 23.57 26.11 -20.50
CA PRO A 196 23.05 27.39 -20.02
C PRO A 196 23.90 28.56 -20.55
N ALA A 197 23.21 29.62 -20.99
CA ALA A 197 23.84 30.80 -21.55
C ALA A 197 24.86 31.43 -20.57
N ALA A 198 25.88 32.08 -21.12
CA ALA A 198 26.91 32.74 -20.30
C ALA A 198 26.34 33.87 -19.43
N PHE A 199 25.21 34.45 -19.85
CA PHE A 199 24.43 35.46 -19.14
C PHE A 199 22.96 35.07 -19.17
N GLU A 200 22.30 35.11 -18.01
CA GLU A 200 20.88 34.78 -17.83
C GLU A 200 20.13 36.04 -17.36
N PRO A 201 18.99 36.39 -17.96
CA PRO A 201 18.14 37.47 -17.46
C PRO A 201 17.44 37.04 -16.17
N GLY A 202 17.27 37.96 -15.22
CA GLY A 202 16.57 37.72 -13.96
C GLY A 202 15.93 38.97 -13.36
N LEU A 203 15.31 38.82 -12.18
CA LEU A 203 14.76 39.93 -11.39
C LEU A 203 15.45 40.01 -10.02
N ARG A 204 15.63 41.22 -9.51
CA ARG A 204 16.14 41.50 -8.17
C ARG A 204 15.15 42.33 -7.38
N LEU A 205 14.70 41.82 -6.24
CA LEU A 205 13.90 42.60 -5.28
C LEU A 205 14.80 43.04 -4.12
N SER A 206 14.86 44.34 -3.86
CA SER A 206 15.63 44.92 -2.74
C SER A 206 14.73 45.61 -1.73
N GLU A 207 15.12 45.52 -0.45
CA GLU A 207 14.40 46.11 0.67
C GLU A 207 14.58 47.64 0.75
N PRO A 208 13.61 48.37 1.32
CA PRO A 208 13.72 49.81 1.54
C PRO A 208 14.81 50.17 2.56
N GLN A 209 15.58 51.23 2.29
CA GLN A 209 16.68 51.70 3.16
C GLN A 209 16.22 52.50 4.40
N SER A 210 14.93 52.83 4.49
CA SER A 210 14.30 53.57 5.60
C SER A 210 12.91 53.00 5.89
N ASP A 211 12.41 53.14 7.13
CA ASP A 211 11.11 52.58 7.54
C ASP A 211 9.91 53.19 6.74
N ASP A 212 10.08 54.35 6.10
CA ASP A 212 9.10 54.98 5.20
C ASP A 212 9.41 54.75 3.69
N GLY A 213 10.35 53.86 3.35
CA GLY A 213 10.80 53.61 1.98
C GLY A 213 9.96 52.58 1.22
N SER A 214 9.98 52.64 -0.11
CA SER A 214 9.34 51.65 -0.99
C SER A 214 10.32 50.53 -1.40
N TRP A 215 9.79 49.35 -1.68
CA TRP A 215 10.57 48.22 -2.19
C TRP A 215 10.97 48.45 -3.64
N THR A 216 12.17 48.04 -4.04
CA THR A 216 12.68 48.27 -5.41
C THR A 216 12.83 46.96 -6.17
N LEU A 217 12.18 46.84 -7.33
CA LEU A 217 12.27 45.71 -8.24
C LEU A 217 13.06 46.11 -9.50
N GLU A 218 14.08 45.34 -9.85
CA GLU A 218 15.00 45.66 -10.95
C GLU A 218 15.23 44.45 -11.85
N ALA A 219 15.30 44.68 -13.16
CA ALA A 219 15.71 43.66 -14.11
C ALA A 219 17.24 43.56 -14.18
N ILE A 220 17.77 42.33 -14.15
CA ILE A 220 19.20 42.05 -14.07
C ILE A 220 19.66 41.03 -15.11
N LEU A 221 20.96 41.04 -15.41
CA LEU A 221 21.69 40.02 -16.16
C LEU A 221 22.70 39.35 -15.22
N LEU A 222 22.54 38.05 -15.00
CA LEU A 222 23.37 37.22 -14.12
C LEU A 222 24.41 36.46 -14.94
N ARG A 223 25.70 36.63 -14.62
CA ARG A 223 26.79 35.84 -15.21
C ARG A 223 27.21 34.72 -14.26
N ARG A 224 26.92 33.44 -14.57
CA ARG A 224 27.25 32.30 -13.68
C ARG A 224 28.71 31.81 -13.73
N LYS A 225 29.43 32.00 -14.85
CA LYS A 225 30.83 31.53 -15.03
C LYS A 225 31.77 32.64 -15.52
N PRO A 226 33.01 32.81 -14.99
CA PRO A 226 33.68 32.08 -13.90
C PRO A 226 33.45 32.68 -12.49
N SER A 227 32.70 33.78 -12.38
CA SER A 227 32.34 34.42 -11.11
C SER A 227 30.95 35.04 -11.23
N GLU A 228 30.10 34.84 -10.23
CA GLU A 228 28.76 35.40 -10.18
C GLU A 228 28.80 36.93 -10.16
N LYS A 229 28.29 37.56 -11.22
CA LYS A 229 28.18 39.02 -11.33
C LYS A 229 26.80 39.41 -11.83
N VAL A 230 26.22 40.40 -11.17
CA VAL A 230 24.90 40.95 -11.47
C VAL A 230 25.08 42.29 -12.16
N TYR A 231 24.46 42.45 -13.33
CA TYR A 231 24.43 43.71 -14.08
C TYR A 231 22.99 44.19 -14.19
N GLU A 232 22.74 45.46 -13.89
CA GLU A 232 21.41 46.06 -14.09
C GLU A 232 21.21 46.37 -15.57
N LEU A 233 20.05 45.98 -16.11
CA LEU A 233 19.69 46.19 -17.51
C LEU A 233 19.63 47.68 -17.89
N ASP A 234 19.34 48.56 -16.93
CA ASP A 234 19.23 50.01 -17.10
C ASP A 234 20.57 50.76 -17.05
N LYS A 235 21.68 50.05 -16.79
CA LYS A 235 23.03 50.62 -16.68
C LYS A 235 23.94 50.15 -17.80
N LYS A 236 25.08 50.82 -17.96
CA LYS A 236 26.06 50.50 -19.01
C LYS A 236 26.63 49.09 -18.82
N LEU A 237 26.24 48.17 -19.70
CA LEU A 237 26.70 46.78 -19.70
C LEU A 237 28.13 46.64 -20.24
N PRO A 238 28.88 45.60 -19.83
CA PRO A 238 30.17 45.27 -20.43
C PRO A 238 30.00 44.74 -21.86
N LYS A 239 30.99 44.95 -22.73
CA LYS A 239 30.99 44.47 -24.14
C LYS A 239 30.68 42.98 -24.32
N SER A 240 30.96 42.15 -23.31
CA SER A 240 30.66 40.72 -23.33
C SER A 240 29.19 40.37 -23.09
N ALA A 241 28.40 41.31 -22.55
CA ALA A 241 26.98 41.14 -22.24
C ALA A 241 26.06 41.86 -23.25
N GLU A 242 26.58 42.79 -24.05
CA GLU A 242 25.84 43.50 -25.11
C GLU A 242 25.07 42.57 -26.07
N PRO A 243 25.62 41.39 -26.50
CA PRO A 243 24.88 40.47 -27.37
C PRO A 243 23.66 39.80 -26.73
N PHE A 244 23.54 39.84 -25.40
CA PHE A 244 22.45 39.19 -24.65
C PHE A 244 21.35 40.17 -24.24
N LEU A 245 21.51 41.46 -24.57
CA LEU A 245 20.57 42.51 -24.18
C LEU A 245 19.20 42.35 -24.87
N GLU A 246 19.19 42.03 -26.16
CA GLU A 246 17.98 41.86 -26.95
C GLU A 246 17.14 40.68 -26.43
N ALA A 247 17.77 39.51 -26.26
CA ALA A 247 17.14 38.34 -25.64
C ALA A 247 16.65 38.59 -24.20
N ALA A 248 17.38 39.39 -23.41
CA ALA A 248 16.96 39.76 -22.06
C ALA A 248 15.74 40.69 -22.05
N GLN A 249 15.60 41.57 -23.03
CA GLN A 249 14.43 42.45 -23.18
C GLN A 249 13.19 41.67 -23.64
N GLU A 250 13.37 40.68 -24.53
CA GLU A 250 12.29 39.78 -24.94
C GLU A 250 11.78 38.92 -23.77
N GLU A 251 12.69 38.38 -22.96
CA GLU A 251 12.33 37.67 -21.72
C GLU A 251 11.60 38.57 -20.73
N LEU A 252 12.06 39.81 -20.55
CA LEU A 252 11.33 40.77 -19.71
C LEU A 252 9.90 40.99 -20.21
N GLY A 253 9.71 41.13 -21.52
CA GLY A 253 8.38 41.22 -22.14
C GLY A 253 7.51 39.98 -21.92
N ARG A 254 8.09 38.77 -21.90
CA ARG A 254 7.40 37.53 -21.52
C ARG A 254 6.95 37.56 -20.06
N TRP A 255 7.78 38.07 -19.14
CA TRP A 255 7.42 38.16 -17.72
C TRP A 255 6.34 39.20 -17.44
N LEU A 256 6.34 40.32 -18.17
CA LEU A 256 5.28 41.33 -18.07
C LEU A 256 3.94 40.82 -18.62
N ARG A 257 3.96 39.99 -19.68
CA ARG A 257 2.75 39.26 -20.14
C ARG A 257 2.23 38.27 -19.12
N LEU A 258 3.14 37.61 -18.40
CA LEU A 258 2.81 36.66 -17.33
C LEU A 258 2.21 37.37 -16.10
N PHE A 259 2.77 38.52 -15.72
CA PHE A 259 2.34 39.34 -14.57
C PHE A 259 2.03 40.79 -14.98
N PRO A 260 0.84 41.07 -15.55
CA PRO A 260 0.47 42.41 -16.03
C PRO A 260 0.48 43.52 -14.96
N GLU A 261 0.40 43.15 -13.68
CA GLU A 261 0.48 44.07 -12.54
C GLU A 261 1.88 44.65 -12.28
N LEU A 262 2.91 44.01 -12.85
CA LEU A 262 4.30 44.50 -12.82
C LEU A 262 4.65 45.37 -14.04
N ASP A 263 3.71 45.53 -14.97
CA ASP A 263 3.85 46.34 -16.18
C ASP A 263 3.44 47.80 -15.91
N ASP A 264 4.37 48.72 -16.15
CA ASP A 264 4.17 50.17 -16.10
C ASP A 264 4.52 50.76 -17.48
N GLU A 265 3.51 50.87 -18.35
CA GLU A 265 3.62 51.38 -19.73
C GLU A 265 4.67 50.65 -20.62
N GLY A 266 4.86 49.34 -20.43
CA GLY A 266 5.81 48.52 -21.18
C GLY A 266 7.19 48.40 -20.52
N GLU A 267 7.37 48.99 -19.33
CA GLU A 267 8.56 48.85 -18.49
C GLU A 267 8.25 48.16 -17.16
N LEU A 268 9.25 47.58 -16.52
CA LEU A 268 9.11 46.93 -15.22
C LEU A 268 8.85 47.98 -14.13
N LYS A 269 7.76 47.82 -13.38
CA LYS A 269 7.43 48.65 -12.22
C LYS A 269 8.56 48.63 -11.18
N ARG A 270 9.27 49.76 -11.06
CA ARG A 270 10.46 49.87 -10.20
C ARG A 270 10.18 49.93 -8.71
N PHE A 271 9.03 50.47 -8.32
CA PHE A 271 8.66 50.65 -6.91
C PHE A 271 7.41 49.85 -6.56
N LEU A 272 7.55 48.92 -5.61
CA LEU A 272 6.45 48.12 -5.11
C LEU A 272 6.01 48.62 -3.72
N SER A 273 4.70 48.62 -3.50
CA SER A 273 4.10 48.74 -2.16
C SER A 273 4.41 47.50 -1.32
N GLU A 274 4.17 47.58 0.00
CA GLU A 274 4.40 46.45 0.90
C GLU A 274 3.55 45.22 0.52
N GLU A 275 2.28 45.42 0.14
CA GLU A 275 1.40 44.33 -0.30
C GLU A 275 1.87 43.68 -1.62
N GLU A 276 2.34 44.48 -2.57
CA GLU A 276 2.87 44.00 -3.85
C GLU A 276 4.20 43.27 -3.68
N ALA A 277 5.09 43.77 -2.81
CA ALA A 277 6.36 43.11 -2.48
C ALA A 277 6.12 41.76 -1.79
N ILE A 278 5.13 41.66 -0.89
CA ILE A 278 4.72 40.38 -0.28
C ILE A 278 4.23 39.42 -1.35
N THR A 279 3.32 39.87 -2.22
CA THR A 279 2.78 39.05 -3.30
C THR A 279 3.88 38.54 -4.23
N PHE A 280 4.90 39.37 -4.48
CA PHE A 280 6.09 38.97 -5.23
C PHE A 280 6.91 37.92 -4.48
N LEU A 281 7.14 38.09 -3.18
CA LEU A 281 7.92 37.17 -2.36
C LEU A 281 7.25 35.80 -2.16
N THR A 282 5.92 35.76 -2.02
CA THR A 282 5.18 34.53 -1.70
C THR A 282 4.66 33.78 -2.93
N ASP A 283 4.42 34.46 -4.06
CA ASP A 283 3.84 33.84 -5.27
C ASP A 283 4.71 34.10 -6.51
N ARG A 284 4.87 35.37 -6.92
CA ARG A 284 5.44 35.68 -8.26
C ARG A 284 6.90 35.24 -8.41
N GLY A 285 7.72 35.49 -7.42
CA GLY A 285 9.13 35.08 -7.38
C GLY A 285 9.28 33.55 -7.39
N GLU A 286 8.38 32.82 -6.73
CA GLU A 286 8.37 31.35 -6.76
C GLU A 286 7.99 30.81 -8.13
N LYS A 287 6.99 31.43 -8.77
CA LYS A 287 6.56 31.09 -10.13
C LYS A 287 7.67 31.30 -11.16
N LEU A 288 8.37 32.45 -11.09
CA LEU A 288 9.53 32.73 -11.94
C LEU A 288 10.68 31.74 -11.69
N THR A 289 10.97 31.43 -10.42
CA THR A 289 12.00 30.45 -10.07
C THR A 289 11.67 29.04 -10.59
N ALA A 290 10.39 28.65 -10.55
CA ALA A 290 9.91 27.38 -11.09
C ALA A 290 10.07 27.29 -12.62
N LEU A 291 9.98 28.42 -13.33
CA LEU A 291 10.28 28.54 -14.76
C LEU A 291 11.79 28.56 -15.07
N GLY A 292 12.66 28.40 -14.06
CA GLY A 292 14.12 28.41 -14.21
C GLY A 292 14.72 29.81 -14.29
N ILE A 293 13.94 30.87 -14.05
CA ILE A 293 14.39 32.26 -14.12
C ILE A 293 15.08 32.64 -12.80
N PRO A 294 16.31 33.20 -12.83
CA PRO A 294 16.99 33.64 -11.63
C PRO A 294 16.27 34.83 -10.98
N VAL A 295 15.79 34.65 -9.75
CA VAL A 295 15.21 35.72 -8.92
C VAL A 295 16.10 35.94 -7.69
N LEU A 296 16.71 37.11 -7.58
CA LEU A 296 17.50 37.51 -6.42
C LEU A 296 16.58 38.16 -5.38
N LEU A 297 16.36 37.44 -4.29
CA LEU A 297 15.56 37.88 -3.14
C LEU A 297 16.46 38.41 -2.03
N PRO A 298 15.93 39.23 -1.10
CA PRO A 298 16.70 39.70 0.05
C PRO A 298 17.27 38.52 0.86
N PRO A 299 18.51 38.61 1.37
CA PRO A 299 19.18 37.50 2.07
C PRO A 299 18.41 36.95 3.28
N TRP A 300 17.60 37.79 3.92
CA TRP A 300 16.77 37.38 5.05
C TRP A 300 15.56 36.54 4.64
N TRP A 301 15.06 36.65 3.39
CA TRP A 301 13.86 35.94 2.96
C TRP A 301 14.03 34.42 3.01
N GLU A 302 15.19 33.89 2.62
CA GLU A 302 15.49 32.45 2.76
C GLU A 302 15.51 31.99 4.23
N SER A 303 15.98 32.88 5.12
CA SER A 303 15.97 32.63 6.57
C SER A 303 14.56 32.68 7.14
N VAL A 304 13.64 33.45 6.55
CA VAL A 304 12.22 33.54 6.95
C VAL A 304 11.42 32.37 6.40
N ARG A 305 11.64 31.98 5.14
CA ARG A 305 11.02 30.79 4.53
C ARG A 305 11.34 29.51 5.29
N SER A 306 12.54 29.44 5.88
CA SER A 306 12.99 28.33 6.72
C SER A 306 12.70 28.52 8.22
N ALA A 307 12.23 29.70 8.64
CA ALA A 307 11.91 29.96 10.04
C ALA A 307 10.61 29.25 10.40
N ALA A 308 10.73 28.05 10.96
CA ALA A 308 9.62 27.33 11.55
C ALA A 308 8.96 28.19 12.64
N VAL A 309 7.64 28.37 12.52
CA VAL A 309 6.83 28.89 13.63
C VAL A 309 6.80 27.79 14.69
N SER A 310 7.42 28.03 15.84
CA SER A 310 7.46 27.04 16.92
C SER A 310 6.65 27.55 18.11
N VAL A 311 5.78 26.72 18.68
CA VAL A 311 5.08 27.04 19.92
C VAL A 311 5.75 26.26 21.04
N ALA A 312 6.60 26.94 21.81
CA ALA A 312 7.18 26.38 23.00
C ALA A 312 6.11 26.36 24.10
N ALA A 313 5.66 25.16 24.47
CA ALA A 313 4.80 24.98 25.63
C ALA A 313 5.64 24.34 26.75
N ASP A 314 5.99 25.11 27.79
CA ASP A 314 6.74 24.59 28.93
C ASP A 314 5.81 23.75 29.81
N VAL A 315 6.05 22.43 29.87
CA VAL A 315 5.31 21.49 30.73
C VAL A 315 5.80 21.61 32.18
N ARG A 316 4.92 22.00 33.11
CA ARG A 316 5.27 22.07 34.54
C ARG A 316 5.25 20.68 35.19
N ASP A 317 6.35 20.32 35.88
CA ASP A 317 6.48 19.07 36.64
C ASP A 317 5.57 19.12 37.89
N SER A 318 4.36 18.60 37.79
CA SER A 318 3.53 18.32 38.97
C SER A 318 3.67 16.85 39.39
N ASN A 319 4.57 16.64 40.36
CA ASN A 319 4.85 15.41 41.12
C ASN A 319 5.71 14.30 40.48
N LYS A 320 6.66 13.82 41.30
CA LYS A 320 7.64 12.72 41.08
C LYS A 320 7.03 11.31 40.92
N GLN A 321 5.79 11.18 40.51
CA GLN A 321 5.19 9.88 40.21
C GLN A 321 5.14 9.71 38.69
N SER A 322 5.79 8.62 38.23
CA SER A 322 5.72 8.04 36.89
C SER A 322 4.48 8.47 36.12
N PHE A 323 4.63 9.06 34.93
CA PHE A 323 3.56 9.45 34.01
C PHE A 323 2.41 8.42 34.03
N VAL A 324 1.37 8.66 34.84
CA VAL A 324 0.23 7.74 34.96
C VAL A 324 -0.70 8.01 33.79
N GLY A 325 -0.37 7.41 32.65
CA GLY A 325 -1.26 7.25 31.50
C GLY A 325 -1.16 8.31 30.40
N MET A 326 -1.38 7.86 29.17
CA MET A 326 -1.49 8.62 27.92
C MET A 326 -2.39 9.86 27.95
N ASN A 327 -3.38 9.85 28.85
CA ASN A 327 -4.40 10.89 28.99
C ASN A 327 -4.10 11.87 30.12
N ALA A 328 -2.90 11.83 30.71
CA ALA A 328 -2.49 12.85 31.65
C ALA A 328 -2.52 14.22 30.96
N ILE A 329 -3.35 15.11 31.50
CA ILE A 329 -3.43 16.50 31.06
C ILE A 329 -2.17 17.19 31.57
N LEU A 330 -1.40 17.77 30.66
CA LEU A 330 -0.19 18.51 30.97
C LEU A 330 -0.56 19.98 31.24
N ASP A 331 0.02 20.58 32.28
CA ASP A 331 -0.08 22.02 32.53
C ASP A 331 0.94 22.76 31.65
N PHE A 332 0.46 23.66 30.80
CA PHE A 332 1.29 24.36 29.80
C PHE A 332 1.39 25.86 30.05
N ASP A 333 2.61 26.38 29.85
CA ASP A 333 2.89 27.81 29.69
C ASP A 333 3.20 28.07 28.21
N PHE A 334 2.30 28.76 27.50
CA PHE A 334 2.42 28.98 26.05
C PHE A 334 3.36 30.15 25.75
N LYS A 335 4.45 29.88 25.02
CA LYS A 335 5.33 30.88 24.40
C LYS A 335 5.43 30.60 22.92
N VAL A 336 5.15 31.59 22.09
CA VAL A 336 5.30 31.45 20.63
C VAL A 336 6.68 31.95 20.26
N ALA A 337 7.48 31.12 19.60
CA ALA A 337 8.77 31.48 19.08
C ALA A 337 8.70 31.62 17.55
N LEU A 338 8.83 32.86 17.09
CA LEU A 338 8.81 33.25 15.67
C LEU A 338 10.20 33.72 15.26
N GLY A 339 10.85 32.99 14.33
CA GLY A 339 12.18 33.39 13.82
C GLY A 339 13.29 33.49 14.89
N GLY A 340 13.11 32.79 16.03
CA GLY A 340 14.02 32.84 17.18
C GLY A 340 13.70 33.89 18.25
N ALA A 341 12.64 34.70 18.08
CA ALA A 341 12.14 35.60 19.11
C ALA A 341 10.98 34.94 19.88
N GLU A 342 11.12 34.80 21.21
CA GLU A 342 10.05 34.34 22.10
C GLU A 342 9.09 35.50 22.40
N MET A 343 7.80 35.31 22.16
CA MET A 343 6.73 36.25 22.49
C MET A 343 5.62 35.56 23.28
N THR A 344 4.91 36.35 24.07
CA THR A 344 3.77 35.90 24.89
C THR A 344 2.52 35.67 24.03
N GLU A 345 1.56 34.90 24.55
CA GLU A 345 0.26 34.70 23.88
C GLU A 345 -0.43 36.02 23.53
N GLU A 346 -0.39 37.01 24.43
CA GLU A 346 -1.04 38.31 24.25
C GLU A 346 -0.39 39.10 23.10
N GLU A 347 0.94 39.07 23.01
CA GLU A 347 1.68 39.70 21.91
C GLU A 347 1.40 39.01 20.56
N PHE A 348 1.33 37.68 20.54
CA PHE A 348 1.00 36.93 19.32
C PHE A 348 -0.43 37.22 18.83
N LEU A 349 -1.41 37.26 19.75
CA LEU A 349 -2.80 37.58 19.40
C LEU A 349 -2.95 39.02 18.88
N ALA A 350 -2.23 39.98 19.48
CA ALA A 350 -2.23 41.36 19.02
C ALA A 350 -1.63 41.50 17.60
N LEU A 351 -0.56 40.75 17.29
CA LEU A 351 0.04 40.72 15.95
C LEU A 351 -0.86 40.04 14.92
N ALA A 352 -1.56 38.97 15.31
CA ALA A 352 -2.52 38.29 14.44
C ALA A 352 -3.75 39.17 14.13
N GLU A 353 -4.20 40.00 15.07
CA GLU A 353 -5.33 40.93 14.88
C GLU A 353 -4.95 42.17 14.06
N ALA A 354 -3.68 42.59 14.07
CA ALA A 354 -3.19 43.72 13.27
C ALA A 354 -3.19 43.44 11.75
N GLY A 355 -3.35 42.19 11.32
CA GLY A 355 -3.48 41.81 9.90
C GLY A 355 -2.18 41.89 9.09
N SER A 356 -1.04 42.22 9.73
CA SER A 356 0.26 42.33 9.10
C SER A 356 0.83 40.94 8.77
N ARG A 357 1.00 40.62 7.48
CA ARG A 357 1.58 39.34 7.01
C ARG A 357 3.11 39.28 7.17
N LEU A 358 3.76 40.44 7.30
CA LEU A 358 5.17 40.59 7.62
C LEU A 358 5.30 41.46 8.88
N VAL A 359 5.90 40.90 9.93
CA VAL A 359 6.13 41.63 11.18
C VAL A 359 7.62 41.69 11.45
N LYS A 360 8.14 42.89 11.76
CA LYS A 360 9.52 43.11 12.16
C LYS A 360 9.66 42.85 13.68
N ALA A 361 10.00 41.61 14.05
CA ALA A 361 10.26 41.21 15.43
C ALA A 361 11.77 41.27 15.74
N ASN A 362 12.19 42.05 16.74
CA ASN A 362 13.59 42.23 17.14
C ASN A 362 14.57 42.53 15.97
N GLY A 363 14.13 43.33 15.00
CA GLY A 363 14.95 43.72 13.84
C GLY A 363 15.03 42.68 12.72
N ARG A 364 14.22 41.60 12.76
CA ARG A 364 14.08 40.62 11.68
C ARG A 364 12.63 40.54 11.20
N TRP A 365 12.43 40.45 9.90
CA TRP A 365 11.13 40.21 9.30
C TRP A 365 10.69 38.76 9.54
N VAL A 366 9.41 38.54 9.83
CA VAL A 366 8.79 37.21 9.96
C VAL A 366 7.52 37.18 9.13
N HIS A 367 7.39 36.18 8.26
CA HIS A 367 6.17 35.92 7.51
C HIS A 367 5.18 35.10 8.36
N LEU A 368 3.95 35.58 8.46
CA LEU A 368 2.88 34.97 9.23
C LEU A 368 1.78 34.49 8.28
N ASP A 369 1.76 33.18 8.02
CA ASP A 369 0.70 32.54 7.22
C ASP A 369 -0.63 32.53 8.01
N PRO A 370 -1.73 33.07 7.44
CA PRO A 370 -3.06 33.06 8.05
C PRO A 370 -3.57 31.67 8.47
N ASP A 371 -3.22 30.62 7.72
CA ASP A 371 -3.64 29.25 8.03
C ASP A 371 -2.84 28.65 9.18
N VAL A 372 -1.56 29.01 9.32
CA VAL A 372 -0.72 28.65 10.47
C VAL A 372 -1.22 29.36 11.74
N ILE A 373 -1.55 30.66 11.65
CA ILE A 373 -2.16 31.41 12.76
C ILE A 373 -3.46 30.74 13.23
N ARG A 374 -4.33 30.34 12.29
CA ARG A 374 -5.60 29.67 12.61
C ARG A 374 -5.39 28.32 13.30
N LYS A 375 -4.43 27.53 12.82
CA LYS A 375 -4.05 26.25 13.45
C LYS A 375 -3.54 26.46 14.88
N ILE A 376 -2.64 27.43 15.09
CA ILE A 376 -2.08 27.74 16.42
C ILE A 376 -3.18 28.21 17.37
N LYS A 377 -4.06 29.11 16.93
CA LYS A 377 -5.20 29.59 17.71
C LYS A 377 -6.14 28.45 18.11
N THR A 378 -6.45 27.54 17.18
CA THR A 378 -7.29 26.36 17.46
C THR A 378 -6.63 25.42 18.47
N LEU A 379 -5.31 25.20 18.36
CA LEU A 379 -4.55 24.41 19.33
C LEU A 379 -4.55 25.04 20.72
N MET A 380 -4.38 26.35 20.82
CA MET A 380 -4.39 27.09 22.09
C MET A 380 -5.78 27.10 22.75
N GLU A 381 -6.83 27.34 21.97
CA GLU A 381 -8.22 27.29 22.46
C GLU A 381 -8.59 25.88 22.94
N ARG A 382 -8.22 24.85 22.18
CA ARG A 382 -8.47 23.46 22.56
C ARG A 382 -7.67 23.07 23.80
N ALA A 383 -6.41 23.49 23.91
CA ALA A 383 -5.61 23.24 25.10
C ALA A 383 -6.18 23.91 26.36
N LYS A 384 -6.78 25.11 26.23
CA LYS A 384 -7.47 25.80 27.34
C LYS A 384 -8.77 25.12 27.77
N GLN A 385 -9.52 24.53 26.83
CA GLN A 385 -10.82 23.91 27.12
C GLN A 385 -10.71 22.46 27.59
N GLU A 386 -9.86 21.66 26.95
CA GLU A 386 -9.79 20.20 27.14
C GLU A 386 -8.50 19.76 27.85
N GLY A 387 -7.48 20.60 27.90
CA GLY A 387 -6.11 20.18 28.18
C GLY A 387 -5.47 19.47 26.99
N LEU A 388 -4.14 19.54 26.86
CA LEU A 388 -3.40 18.77 25.85
C LEU A 388 -2.90 17.47 26.52
N THR A 389 -3.19 16.33 25.91
CA THR A 389 -2.73 15.04 26.43
C THR A 389 -1.31 14.74 25.95
N VAL A 390 -0.61 13.83 26.64
CA VAL A 390 0.69 13.31 26.20
C VAL A 390 0.59 12.71 24.78
N VAL A 391 -0.54 12.08 24.43
CA VAL A 391 -0.78 11.53 23.09
C VAL A 391 -0.84 12.60 22.02
N ASP A 392 -1.47 13.74 22.29
CA ASP A 392 -1.57 14.84 21.31
C ASP A 392 -0.18 15.43 21.00
N VAL A 393 0.63 15.63 22.05
CA VAL A 393 2.00 16.13 21.94
C VAL A 393 2.87 15.16 21.14
N LEU A 394 2.80 13.87 21.48
CA LEU A 394 3.54 12.84 20.76
C LEU A 394 3.08 12.70 19.31
N ASN A 395 1.78 12.78 19.04
CA ASN A 395 1.25 12.69 17.68
C ASN A 395 1.79 13.77 16.74
N GLN A 396 2.14 14.95 17.26
CA GLN A 396 2.81 16.00 16.48
C GLN A 396 4.29 15.68 16.23
N GLU A 397 4.97 15.11 17.20
CA GLU A 397 6.36 14.66 17.06
C GLU A 397 6.52 13.50 16.07
N PHE A 398 5.50 12.67 15.89
CA PHE A 398 5.45 11.58 14.90
C PHE A 398 4.75 11.99 13.59
N ALA A 399 4.48 13.28 13.36
CA ALA A 399 3.92 13.81 12.11
C ALA A 399 5.00 14.06 11.04
N ASP A 400 4.56 14.11 9.77
CA ASP A 400 5.40 14.25 8.58
C ASP A 400 6.32 15.50 8.64
N PRO A 401 7.62 15.39 8.30
CA PRO A 401 8.53 16.52 8.20
C PRO A 401 8.10 17.66 7.26
N ASP A 402 7.36 17.36 6.19
CA ASP A 402 7.02 18.33 5.14
C ASP A 402 5.72 19.12 5.43
N ASP A 403 5.07 18.90 6.58
CA ASP A 403 3.92 19.73 6.98
C ASP A 403 4.42 21.11 7.45
N ALA A 404 4.31 22.10 6.57
CA ALA A 404 4.76 23.49 6.78
C ALA A 404 4.19 24.16 8.04
N ALA A 405 3.15 23.60 8.64
CA ALA A 405 2.52 24.06 9.87
C ALA A 405 2.98 23.30 11.13
N ARG A 406 4.25 22.90 11.19
CA ARG A 406 4.80 22.10 12.30
C ARG A 406 4.88 22.90 13.58
N VAL A 407 4.11 22.49 14.59
CA VAL A 407 4.18 23.06 15.93
C VAL A 407 5.18 22.26 16.75
N HIS A 408 6.38 22.80 16.97
CA HIS A 408 7.38 22.16 17.83
C HIS A 408 7.11 22.43 19.31
N ILE A 409 6.61 21.41 20.01
CA ILE A 409 6.36 21.47 21.45
C ILE A 409 7.69 21.14 22.18
N ARG A 410 8.24 22.09 22.93
CA ARG A 410 9.43 21.83 23.76
C ARG A 410 9.09 20.85 24.88
N LEU A 411 9.54 19.61 24.73
CA LEU A 411 9.39 18.57 25.76
C LEU A 411 10.37 18.82 26.91
N ASN A 412 9.94 18.49 28.13
CA ASN A 412 10.90 18.39 29.24
C ASN A 412 11.91 17.25 28.97
N ARG A 413 13.06 17.26 29.67
CA ARG A 413 14.15 16.31 29.41
C ARG A 413 13.74 14.84 29.54
N SER A 414 12.81 14.52 30.44
CA SER A 414 12.29 13.16 30.63
C SER A 414 11.40 12.70 29.47
N LEU A 415 10.49 13.56 28.97
CA LEU A 415 9.62 13.25 27.84
C LEU A 415 10.43 13.16 26.55
N GLN A 416 11.39 14.06 26.34
CA GLN A 416 12.28 14.00 25.18
C GLN A 416 13.07 12.68 25.16
N ALA A 417 13.67 12.28 26.28
CA ALA A 417 14.40 11.01 26.36
C ALA A 417 13.49 9.80 26.10
N MET A 418 12.22 9.86 26.50
CA MET A 418 11.23 8.82 26.22
C MET A 418 10.85 8.77 24.73
N VAL A 419 10.64 9.93 24.09
CA VAL A 419 10.39 10.05 22.66
C VAL A 419 11.57 9.52 21.85
N ASP A 420 12.79 9.90 22.22
CA ASP A 420 14.00 9.46 21.54
C ASP A 420 14.14 7.94 21.64
N ARG A 421 13.83 7.33 22.79
CA ARG A 421 13.82 5.86 22.96
C ARG A 421 12.73 5.18 22.11
N LEU A 422 11.55 5.79 21.97
CA LEU A 422 10.48 5.26 21.12
C LEU A 422 10.78 5.41 19.62
N LYS A 423 11.39 6.53 19.19
CA LYS A 423 11.73 6.84 17.79
C LYS A 423 12.95 6.08 17.29
N SER A 424 14.03 6.05 18.08
CA SER A 424 15.32 5.47 17.67
C SER A 424 15.30 3.95 17.58
N GLY A 425 14.36 3.29 18.27
CA GLY A 425 14.35 1.83 18.41
C GLY A 425 15.66 1.27 19.00
N ALA A 426 16.50 2.13 19.58
CA ALA A 426 17.83 1.78 20.04
C ALA A 426 17.76 0.82 21.25
N ASP A 427 18.63 -0.19 21.23
CA ASP A 427 18.77 -1.32 22.17
C ASP A 427 17.98 -1.15 23.47
N ILE A 428 16.71 -1.58 23.44
CA ILE A 428 15.92 -1.70 24.66
C ILE A 428 16.69 -2.62 25.59
N PRO A 429 17.02 -2.17 26.82
CA PRO A 429 17.84 -2.95 27.72
C PRO A 429 17.25 -4.33 27.93
N LEU A 430 18.02 -5.38 27.59
CA LEU A 430 17.58 -6.75 27.81
C LEU A 430 17.54 -7.02 29.32
N LEU A 431 16.34 -7.29 29.82
CA LEU A 431 16.13 -7.67 31.21
C LEU A 431 16.43 -9.16 31.39
N SER A 432 16.85 -9.56 32.60
CA SER A 432 17.06 -10.97 32.88
C SER A 432 15.73 -11.73 32.97
N PRO A 433 15.64 -13.00 32.50
CA PRO A 433 14.46 -13.83 32.66
C PRO A 433 14.04 -13.97 34.15
N PRO A 434 12.73 -14.02 34.47
CA PRO A 434 12.27 -14.24 35.82
C PRO A 434 12.77 -15.59 36.36
N LYS A 435 13.29 -15.62 37.60
CA LYS A 435 13.78 -16.86 38.24
C LYS A 435 12.70 -17.93 38.44
N LYS A 436 11.44 -17.51 38.56
CA LYS A 436 10.26 -18.39 38.67
C LYS A 436 9.78 -18.93 37.32
N LEU A 437 10.43 -18.58 36.21
CA LEU A 437 10.10 -19.11 34.90
C LEU A 437 10.67 -20.53 34.79
N HIS A 438 9.79 -21.52 34.58
CA HIS A 438 10.17 -22.90 34.33
C HIS A 438 10.38 -23.13 32.83
N GLY A 439 11.48 -22.59 32.30
CA GLY A 439 11.87 -22.70 30.90
C GLY A 439 12.95 -21.68 30.53
N GLU A 440 13.59 -21.86 29.38
CA GLU A 440 14.59 -20.92 28.87
C GLU A 440 14.03 -20.08 27.73
N LEU A 441 14.19 -18.76 27.84
CA LEU A 441 13.83 -17.84 26.76
C LEU A 441 14.95 -17.77 25.73
N ARG A 442 14.58 -17.85 24.46
CA ARG A 442 15.48 -17.54 23.35
C ARG A 442 15.81 -16.04 23.33
N PRO A 443 16.93 -15.61 22.72
CA PRO A 443 17.34 -14.20 22.68
C PRO A 443 16.24 -13.26 22.17
N TYR A 444 15.57 -13.61 21.07
CA TYR A 444 14.46 -12.80 20.58
C TYR A 444 13.26 -12.79 21.55
N GLN A 445 12.94 -13.90 22.22
CA GLN A 445 11.86 -13.94 23.21
C GLN A 445 12.18 -13.04 24.42
N LEU A 446 13.45 -12.99 24.83
CA LEU A 446 13.92 -12.08 25.87
C LEU A 446 13.80 -10.61 25.44
N ALA A 447 14.16 -10.31 24.20
CA ALA A 447 13.99 -8.97 23.62
C ALA A 447 12.52 -8.57 23.57
N GLY A 448 11.62 -9.47 23.18
CA GLY A 448 10.18 -9.19 23.13
C GLY A 448 9.57 -9.00 24.53
N MET A 449 9.95 -9.79 25.52
CA MET A 449 9.55 -9.56 26.92
C MET A 449 10.07 -8.22 27.46
N SER A 450 11.32 -7.87 27.16
CA SER A 450 11.92 -6.59 27.57
C SER A 450 11.23 -5.40 26.89
N TRP A 451 10.85 -5.53 25.61
CA TRP A 451 10.07 -4.54 24.88
C TRP A 451 8.67 -4.32 25.48
N LEU A 452 7.96 -5.39 25.86
CA LEU A 452 6.67 -5.28 26.56
C LEU A 452 6.80 -4.53 27.89
N LEU A 453 7.86 -4.80 28.66
CA LEU A 453 8.12 -4.11 29.93
C LEU A 453 8.51 -2.64 29.72
N PHE A 454 9.27 -2.33 28.68
CA PHE A 454 9.60 -0.96 28.31
C PHE A 454 8.34 -0.14 27.98
N LEU A 455 7.43 -0.69 27.16
CA LEU A 455 6.17 0.00 26.84
C LEU A 455 5.30 0.18 28.09
N ARG A 456 5.26 -0.81 28.99
CA ARG A 456 4.60 -0.67 30.29
C ARG A 456 5.17 0.48 31.12
N GLU A 457 6.49 0.60 31.23
CA GLU A 457 7.15 1.69 31.97
C GLU A 457 6.81 3.07 31.36
N CYS A 458 6.64 3.11 30.05
CA CYS A 458 6.24 4.30 29.30
C CYS A 458 4.71 4.54 29.28
N GLY A 459 3.90 3.67 29.88
CA GLY A 459 2.44 3.79 29.87
C GLY A 459 1.79 3.52 28.50
N PHE A 460 2.51 2.85 27.59
CA PHE A 460 2.03 2.44 26.28
C PHE A 460 1.58 0.99 26.23
N GLY A 461 0.52 0.73 25.46
CA GLY A 461 0.12 -0.61 25.09
C GLY A 461 0.92 -1.15 23.91
N ALA A 462 0.88 -2.47 23.74
CA ALA A 462 1.79 -3.19 22.87
C ALA A 462 1.05 -4.17 21.95
N CYS A 463 1.47 -4.26 20.69
CA CYS A 463 1.06 -5.29 19.75
C CYS A 463 2.23 -6.22 19.44
N LEU A 464 2.24 -7.43 20.02
CA LEU A 464 3.23 -8.46 19.74
C LEU A 464 2.69 -9.37 18.62
N ALA A 465 3.23 -9.16 17.43
CA ALA A 465 2.77 -9.69 16.16
C ALA A 465 3.70 -10.78 15.56
N ASP A 466 4.51 -11.43 16.40
CA ASP A 466 5.39 -12.52 15.96
C ASP A 466 4.62 -13.64 15.24
N ASP A 467 5.26 -14.26 14.24
CA ASP A 467 4.75 -15.44 13.57
C ASP A 467 4.32 -16.54 14.55
N MET A 468 3.31 -17.29 14.13
CA MET A 468 2.81 -18.38 14.96
C MET A 468 3.89 -19.43 15.17
N GLY A 469 4.18 -19.71 16.44
CA GLY A 469 5.23 -20.64 16.81
C GLY A 469 6.45 -20.01 17.44
N LEU A 470 6.66 -18.70 17.30
CA LEU A 470 7.77 -17.98 17.93
C LEU A 470 7.65 -17.87 19.46
N GLY A 471 6.54 -18.29 20.06
CA GLY A 471 6.36 -18.31 21.51
C GLY A 471 5.91 -16.98 22.10
N LYS A 472 4.89 -16.34 21.51
CA LYS A 472 4.23 -15.16 22.11
C LYS A 472 3.71 -15.42 23.52
N THR A 473 3.17 -16.63 23.75
CA THR A 473 2.65 -17.07 25.04
C THR A 473 3.71 -17.06 26.13
N VAL A 474 4.88 -17.69 25.90
CA VAL A 474 5.97 -17.72 26.90
C VAL A 474 6.56 -16.33 27.14
N GLN A 475 6.58 -15.46 26.13
CA GLN A 475 6.96 -14.05 26.28
C GLN A 475 5.99 -13.31 27.22
N LEU A 476 4.66 -13.48 27.03
CA LEU A 476 3.67 -12.87 27.90
C LEU A 476 3.74 -13.44 29.33
N ILE A 477 3.87 -14.75 29.50
CA ILE A 477 4.00 -15.38 30.83
C ILE A 477 5.23 -14.83 31.56
N SER A 478 6.35 -14.69 30.85
CA SER A 478 7.58 -14.12 31.41
C SER A 478 7.41 -12.64 31.80
N TYR A 479 6.69 -11.86 30.99
CA TYR A 479 6.29 -10.50 31.33
C TYR A 479 5.43 -10.49 32.62
N LEU A 480 4.42 -11.36 32.74
CA LEU A 480 3.54 -11.41 33.91
C LEU A 480 4.30 -11.77 35.20
N LEU A 481 5.20 -12.75 35.14
CA LEU A 481 6.08 -13.12 36.26
C LEU A 481 6.98 -11.95 36.68
N HIS A 482 7.46 -11.15 35.73
CA HIS A 482 8.27 -9.98 36.04
C HIS A 482 7.44 -8.91 36.76
N VAL A 483 6.22 -8.65 36.27
CA VAL A 483 5.30 -7.68 36.86
C VAL A 483 4.84 -8.11 38.27
N GLU A 484 4.48 -9.38 38.47
CA GLU A 484 4.13 -9.92 39.80
C GLU A 484 5.26 -9.66 40.81
N LYS A 485 6.49 -9.99 40.42
CA LYS A 485 7.66 -9.85 41.29
C LYS A 485 8.00 -8.39 41.62
N ARG A 486 7.94 -7.49 40.63
CA ARG A 486 8.42 -6.10 40.76
C ARG A 486 7.36 -5.17 41.33
N GLU A 487 6.11 -5.33 40.91
CA GLU A 487 5.03 -4.40 41.21
C GLU A 487 4.04 -4.94 42.24
N ARG A 488 3.90 -6.28 42.38
CA ARG A 488 2.92 -6.93 43.27
C ARG A 488 1.52 -6.32 43.14
N PRO A 489 0.92 -6.41 41.94
CA PRO A 489 -0.33 -5.71 41.65
C PRO A 489 -1.46 -6.22 42.55
N GLU A 490 -2.32 -5.29 43.00
CA GLU A 490 -3.51 -5.61 43.81
C GLU A 490 -4.64 -6.24 42.98
N THR A 491 -4.59 -6.08 41.64
CA THR A 491 -5.56 -6.66 40.71
C THR A 491 -4.90 -7.61 39.72
N PRO A 492 -5.58 -8.69 39.30
CA PRO A 492 -5.02 -9.66 38.36
C PRO A 492 -4.80 -9.11 36.96
N ALA A 493 -4.05 -9.88 36.16
CA ALA A 493 -4.07 -9.78 34.71
C ALA A 493 -5.27 -10.54 34.12
N LEU A 494 -5.91 -9.99 33.10
CA LEU A 494 -6.97 -10.64 32.32
C LEU A 494 -6.42 -11.08 30.96
N ILE A 495 -6.48 -12.38 30.66
CA ILE A 495 -6.16 -12.90 29.34
C ILE A 495 -7.46 -13.33 28.66
N ILE A 496 -7.73 -12.73 27.51
CA ILE A 496 -8.90 -13.00 26.69
C ILE A 496 -8.44 -13.75 25.45
N CYS A 497 -8.89 -14.98 25.29
CA CYS A 497 -8.47 -15.83 24.18
C CYS A 497 -9.66 -16.57 23.53
N PRO A 498 -9.51 -17.12 22.32
CA PRO A 498 -10.54 -17.98 21.76
C PRO A 498 -10.84 -19.18 22.67
N THR A 499 -12.10 -19.60 22.71
CA THR A 499 -12.54 -20.77 23.53
C THR A 499 -11.67 -22.01 23.30
N SER A 500 -11.14 -22.14 22.10
CA SER A 500 -10.35 -23.25 21.65
C SER A 500 -8.91 -23.29 22.16
N VAL A 501 -8.34 -22.15 22.56
CA VAL A 501 -6.95 -22.07 23.07
C VAL A 501 -6.90 -21.92 24.59
N LEU A 502 -8.06 -21.75 25.22
CA LEU A 502 -8.21 -21.61 26.66
C LEU A 502 -7.54 -22.76 27.45
N GLY A 503 -7.68 -24.01 26.98
CA GLY A 503 -7.01 -25.16 27.59
C GLY A 503 -5.49 -25.15 27.42
N ASN A 504 -5.00 -24.63 26.29
CA ASN A 504 -3.57 -24.48 26.03
C ASN A 504 -2.96 -23.43 26.96
N TRP A 505 -3.61 -22.29 27.17
CA TRP A 505 -3.18 -21.27 28.15
C TRP A 505 -3.07 -21.83 29.56
N GLN A 506 -4.04 -22.62 30.01
CA GLN A 506 -3.98 -23.26 31.33
C GLN A 506 -2.75 -24.19 31.45
N ARG A 507 -2.48 -24.99 30.41
CA ARG A 507 -1.32 -25.89 30.38
C ARG A 507 0.00 -25.13 30.34
N GLU A 508 0.12 -24.11 29.50
CA GLU A 508 1.34 -23.31 29.40
C GLU A 508 1.61 -22.52 30.68
N LEU A 509 0.59 -21.92 31.31
CA LEU A 509 0.75 -21.25 32.60
C LEU A 509 1.16 -22.24 33.71
N ALA A 510 0.56 -23.42 33.77
CA ALA A 510 0.95 -24.44 34.74
C ALA A 510 2.37 -24.98 34.50
N ALA A 511 2.81 -25.05 33.24
CA ALA A 511 4.13 -25.55 32.87
C ALA A 511 5.24 -24.52 33.08
N PHE A 512 5.06 -23.28 32.63
CA PHE A 512 6.08 -22.23 32.67
C PHE A 512 6.04 -21.38 33.95
N SER A 513 4.91 -21.32 34.64
CA SER A 513 4.70 -20.46 35.81
C SER A 513 3.76 -21.10 36.85
N PRO A 514 4.12 -22.25 37.44
CA PRO A 514 3.29 -22.96 38.42
C PRO A 514 3.01 -22.14 39.68
N ASP A 515 3.83 -21.14 39.97
CA ASP A 515 3.68 -20.23 41.12
C ASP A 515 2.59 -19.17 40.93
N LEU A 516 2.10 -18.92 39.70
CA LEU A 516 1.02 -17.96 39.46
C LEU A 516 -0.33 -18.61 39.74
N SER A 517 -1.17 -17.96 40.53
CA SER A 517 -2.54 -18.41 40.75
C SER A 517 -3.42 -18.05 39.56
N VAL A 518 -3.92 -19.09 38.86
CA VAL A 518 -4.73 -18.93 37.64
C VAL A 518 -6.19 -19.27 37.91
N MET A 519 -7.08 -18.30 37.69
CA MET A 519 -8.53 -18.48 37.73
C MET A 519 -9.09 -18.66 36.31
N LEU A 520 -9.85 -19.74 36.09
CA LEU A 520 -10.60 -19.93 34.86
C LEU A 520 -12.01 -19.32 34.98
N TYR A 521 -12.27 -18.22 34.28
CA TYR A 521 -13.59 -17.62 34.18
C TYR A 521 -14.34 -18.16 32.95
N TYR A 522 -14.91 -19.35 33.06
CA TYR A 522 -15.61 -20.02 31.96
C TYR A 522 -16.70 -20.98 32.47
N GLY A 523 -17.72 -21.25 31.66
CA GLY A 523 -18.80 -22.19 31.99
C GLY A 523 -20.03 -21.54 32.61
N LYS A 524 -21.07 -22.33 32.89
CA LYS A 524 -22.37 -21.83 33.38
C LYS A 524 -22.33 -21.42 34.86
N ASP A 525 -21.58 -22.16 35.66
CA ASP A 525 -21.48 -21.99 37.13
C ASP A 525 -20.37 -21.02 37.56
N ARG A 526 -19.86 -20.21 36.63
CA ARG A 526 -18.83 -19.22 36.92
C ARG A 526 -19.35 -18.16 37.91
N PRO A 527 -18.52 -17.72 38.88
CA PRO A 527 -18.94 -16.74 39.87
C PRO A 527 -19.27 -15.40 39.19
N ARG A 528 -20.25 -14.65 39.71
CA ARG A 528 -20.64 -13.32 39.20
C ARG A 528 -20.88 -12.37 40.37
N GLY A 529 -20.82 -11.06 40.12
CA GLY A 529 -21.04 -10.06 41.16
C GLY A 529 -19.97 -10.14 42.27
N GLU A 530 -20.39 -10.09 43.54
CA GLU A 530 -19.48 -10.12 44.69
C GLU A 530 -18.65 -11.43 44.76
N ALA A 531 -19.25 -12.58 44.45
CA ALA A 531 -18.53 -13.85 44.41
C ALA A 531 -17.39 -13.86 43.39
N PHE A 532 -17.51 -13.06 42.31
CA PHE A 532 -16.41 -12.90 41.37
C PHE A 532 -15.28 -12.07 41.97
N LEU A 533 -15.60 -10.96 42.66
CA LEU A 533 -14.61 -10.10 43.33
C LEU A 533 -13.81 -10.87 44.40
N GLU A 534 -14.46 -11.74 45.17
CA GLU A 534 -13.77 -12.63 46.12
C GLU A 534 -12.84 -13.62 45.42
N SER A 535 -13.28 -14.20 44.30
CA SER A 535 -12.51 -15.20 43.56
C SER A 535 -11.25 -14.62 42.89
N ILE A 536 -11.29 -13.36 42.45
CA ILE A 536 -10.14 -12.71 41.81
C ILE A 536 -9.14 -12.14 42.81
N ALA A 537 -9.52 -11.92 44.07
CA ALA A 537 -8.65 -11.34 45.08
C ALA A 537 -7.41 -12.20 45.38
N ASN A 538 -7.51 -13.52 45.13
CA ASN A 538 -6.40 -14.47 45.30
C ASN A 538 -5.82 -14.94 43.96
N ALA A 539 -6.24 -14.35 42.83
CA ALA A 539 -5.80 -14.73 41.50
C ALA A 539 -4.75 -13.73 40.97
N ASP A 540 -3.68 -14.23 40.37
CA ASP A 540 -2.72 -13.41 39.62
C ASP A 540 -3.17 -13.24 38.16
N VAL A 541 -3.81 -14.28 37.60
CA VAL A 541 -4.25 -14.33 36.20
C VAL A 541 -5.68 -14.86 36.11
N VAL A 542 -6.53 -14.16 35.37
CA VAL A 542 -7.88 -14.60 35.00
C VAL A 542 -7.91 -14.93 33.51
N LEU A 543 -8.33 -16.16 33.17
CA LEU A 543 -8.52 -16.61 31.79
C LEU A 543 -9.99 -16.58 31.41
N THR A 544 -10.34 -15.93 30.30
CA THR A 544 -11.70 -15.88 29.78
C THR A 544 -11.74 -15.92 28.26
N THR A 545 -12.95 -15.91 27.69
CA THR A 545 -13.16 -15.87 26.24
C THR A 545 -13.86 -14.59 25.81
N TYR A 546 -13.62 -14.18 24.56
CA TYR A 546 -14.18 -12.94 24.05
C TYR A 546 -15.72 -12.85 24.15
N GLY A 547 -16.44 -13.95 23.91
CA GLY A 547 -17.90 -13.98 24.01
C GLY A 547 -18.40 -13.76 25.44
N LEU A 548 -17.64 -14.21 26.45
CA LEU A 548 -17.94 -13.99 27.86
C LEU A 548 -17.66 -12.55 28.28
N VAL A 549 -16.62 -11.92 27.73
CA VAL A 549 -16.36 -10.49 27.98
C VAL A 549 -17.54 -9.64 27.57
N HIS A 550 -18.18 -9.95 26.44
CA HIS A 550 -19.40 -9.26 26.04
C HIS A 550 -20.58 -9.58 26.98
N SER A 551 -20.79 -10.86 27.28
CA SER A 551 -21.96 -11.34 28.03
C SER A 551 -21.96 -10.85 29.49
N ASP A 552 -20.78 -10.73 30.10
CA ASP A 552 -20.60 -10.37 31.51
C ASP A 552 -19.85 -9.04 31.66
N PHE A 553 -19.97 -8.16 30.66
CA PHE A 553 -19.25 -6.88 30.60
C PHE A 553 -19.45 -6.04 31.89
N ASP A 554 -20.68 -5.96 32.40
CA ASP A 554 -21.01 -5.21 33.62
C ASP A 554 -20.26 -5.68 34.87
N THR A 555 -19.81 -6.94 34.88
CA THR A 555 -18.99 -7.48 35.98
C THR A 555 -17.51 -7.14 35.76
N LEU A 556 -17.01 -7.29 34.53
CA LEU A 556 -15.60 -7.13 34.19
C LEU A 556 -15.16 -5.65 34.08
N GLU A 557 -16.06 -4.73 33.72
CA GLU A 557 -15.77 -3.29 33.61
C GLU A 557 -15.50 -2.62 34.97
N LYS A 558 -16.01 -3.21 36.06
CA LYS A 558 -15.84 -2.68 37.43
C LYS A 558 -14.40 -2.77 37.94
N ILE A 559 -13.56 -3.57 37.29
CA ILE A 559 -12.19 -3.84 37.70
C ILE A 559 -11.25 -3.03 36.82
N GLU A 560 -10.31 -2.34 37.45
CA GLU A 560 -9.13 -1.83 36.75
C GLU A 560 -8.07 -2.92 36.73
N TRP A 561 -7.94 -3.58 35.58
CA TRP A 561 -7.06 -4.72 35.42
C TRP A 561 -5.60 -4.29 35.38
N ASN A 562 -4.71 -5.04 36.01
CA ASN A 562 -3.29 -4.70 35.97
C ASN A 562 -2.68 -4.90 34.56
N THR A 563 -3.21 -5.87 33.81
CA THR A 563 -2.90 -6.07 32.39
C THR A 563 -4.12 -6.69 31.73
N VAL A 564 -4.48 -6.25 30.52
CA VAL A 564 -5.43 -6.98 29.66
C VAL A 564 -4.68 -7.43 28.43
N ALA A 565 -4.61 -8.74 28.22
CA ALA A 565 -3.95 -9.34 27.07
C ALA A 565 -4.98 -10.04 26.17
N LEU A 566 -4.95 -9.72 24.88
CA LEU A 566 -5.76 -10.38 23.86
C LEU A 566 -4.92 -11.40 23.12
N ASP A 567 -5.31 -12.66 23.14
CA ASP A 567 -4.73 -13.69 22.27
C ASP A 567 -5.56 -13.84 21.00
N GLU A 568 -4.90 -14.00 19.85
CA GLU A 568 -5.51 -13.94 18.52
C GLU A 568 -6.37 -12.67 18.38
N ALA A 569 -5.74 -11.49 18.54
CA ALA A 569 -6.41 -10.19 18.56
C ALA A 569 -7.26 -9.87 17.31
N GLN A 570 -7.08 -10.59 16.20
CA GLN A 570 -7.98 -10.52 15.04
C GLN A 570 -9.44 -10.87 15.39
N ASN A 571 -9.73 -11.47 16.55
CA ASN A 571 -11.10 -11.67 17.04
C ASN A 571 -11.85 -10.35 17.31
N ILE A 572 -11.16 -9.21 17.45
CA ILE A 572 -11.78 -7.89 17.58
C ILE A 572 -11.73 -7.05 16.30
N LYS A 573 -11.38 -7.65 15.15
CA LYS A 573 -11.11 -6.95 13.87
C LYS A 573 -12.18 -5.98 13.39
N ASN A 574 -13.44 -6.20 13.77
CA ASN A 574 -14.55 -5.30 13.44
C ASN A 574 -14.98 -4.49 14.67
N ALA A 575 -14.60 -3.21 14.68
CA ALA A 575 -14.95 -2.21 15.69
C ALA A 575 -16.47 -2.08 15.97
N GLY A 576 -17.33 -2.41 15.01
CA GLY A 576 -18.77 -2.32 15.15
C GLY A 576 -19.40 -3.43 16.00
N THR A 577 -18.70 -4.56 16.18
CA THR A 577 -19.25 -5.72 16.89
C THR A 577 -19.37 -5.46 18.39
N LYS A 578 -20.41 -6.01 19.03
CA LYS A 578 -20.63 -5.87 20.48
C LYS A 578 -19.43 -6.37 21.30
N GLN A 579 -18.82 -7.46 20.85
CA GLN A 579 -17.61 -8.04 21.43
C GLN A 579 -16.41 -7.09 21.36
N SER A 580 -16.08 -6.55 20.18
CA SER A 580 -14.96 -5.61 20.02
C SER A 580 -15.16 -4.36 20.88
N ARG A 581 -16.38 -3.82 20.91
CA ARG A 581 -16.73 -2.67 21.77
C ARG A 581 -16.59 -2.97 23.26
N ALA A 582 -17.00 -4.15 23.72
CA ALA A 582 -16.87 -4.54 25.12
C ALA A 582 -15.40 -4.66 25.53
N VAL A 583 -14.58 -5.36 24.74
CA VAL A 583 -13.15 -5.53 25.01
C VAL A 583 -12.41 -4.20 25.06
N ARG A 584 -12.67 -3.29 24.10
CA ARG A 584 -12.04 -1.95 24.04
C ARG A 584 -12.43 -1.00 25.17
N LYS A 585 -13.52 -1.29 25.90
CA LYS A 585 -13.95 -0.49 27.04
C LYS A 585 -13.34 -0.94 28.36
N LEU A 586 -12.72 -2.11 28.42
CA LEU A 586 -12.08 -2.59 29.65
C LEU A 586 -10.96 -1.63 30.07
N LYS A 587 -10.90 -1.34 31.37
CA LYS A 587 -9.88 -0.48 31.96
C LYS A 587 -8.67 -1.32 32.34
N SER A 588 -7.48 -0.89 31.93
CA SER A 588 -6.25 -1.59 32.30
C SER A 588 -5.05 -0.66 32.39
N ARG A 589 -4.09 -1.01 33.25
CA ARG A 589 -2.79 -0.30 33.31
C ARG A 589 -1.89 -0.60 32.12
N HIS A 590 -2.07 -1.76 31.47
CA HIS A 590 -1.33 -2.12 30.27
C HIS A 590 -2.19 -3.03 29.38
N ALA A 591 -2.37 -2.64 28.13
CA ALA A 591 -3.14 -3.38 27.13
C ALA A 591 -2.20 -4.01 26.09
N ILE A 592 -2.25 -5.33 25.97
CA ILE A 592 -1.36 -6.11 25.09
C ILE A 592 -2.22 -6.88 24.08
N ALA A 593 -1.89 -6.77 22.80
CA ALA A 593 -2.46 -7.58 21.73
C ALA A 593 -1.43 -8.59 21.23
N LEU A 594 -1.78 -9.87 21.25
CA LEU A 594 -1.01 -10.96 20.66
C LEU A 594 -1.70 -11.41 19.38
N THR A 595 -0.97 -11.43 18.26
CA THR A 595 -1.50 -11.88 16.98
C THR A 595 -0.39 -12.49 16.11
N GLY A 596 -0.72 -13.42 15.22
CA GLY A 596 0.21 -13.86 14.17
C GLY A 596 0.15 -12.99 12.90
N THR A 597 -0.95 -12.26 12.74
CA THR A 597 -1.26 -11.45 11.57
C THR A 597 -1.91 -10.14 12.05
N PRO A 598 -1.12 -9.08 12.33
CA PRO A 598 -1.65 -7.85 12.90
C PRO A 598 -2.59 -7.09 11.94
N MET A 599 -2.45 -7.34 10.64
CA MET A 599 -3.44 -7.01 9.62
C MET A 599 -3.71 -8.29 8.84
N GLU A 600 -4.91 -8.85 8.99
CA GLU A 600 -5.32 -10.03 8.23
C GLU A 600 -5.85 -9.56 6.87
N ASN A 601 -6.71 -8.52 6.86
CA ASN A 601 -7.42 -8.13 5.65
C ASN A 601 -7.69 -6.64 5.44
N ARG A 602 -7.62 -5.75 6.44
CA ARG A 602 -7.97 -4.32 6.25
C ARG A 602 -7.24 -3.39 7.21
N LEU A 603 -6.97 -2.14 6.81
CA LEU A 603 -6.46 -1.08 7.70
C LEU A 603 -7.38 -0.81 8.90
N SER A 604 -8.69 -1.03 8.76
CA SER A 604 -9.64 -0.92 9.88
C SER A 604 -9.39 -1.92 11.02
N GLU A 605 -8.79 -3.08 10.73
CA GLU A 605 -8.45 -4.08 11.75
C GLU A 605 -7.29 -3.57 12.61
N LEU A 606 -6.28 -2.98 11.96
CA LEU A 606 -5.16 -2.31 12.62
C LEU A 606 -5.65 -1.21 13.55
N TRP A 607 -6.55 -0.33 13.08
CA TRP A 607 -7.12 0.72 13.92
C TRP A 607 -7.80 0.14 15.15
N THR A 608 -8.52 -0.98 15.00
CA THR A 608 -9.25 -1.57 16.13
C THR A 608 -8.31 -2.16 17.19
N ILE A 609 -7.19 -2.76 16.77
CA ILE A 609 -6.14 -3.25 17.67
C ILE A 609 -5.45 -2.07 18.37
N PHE A 610 -5.10 -1.02 17.61
CA PHE A 610 -4.43 0.16 18.15
C PHE A 610 -5.32 0.99 19.07
N ASP A 611 -6.62 1.05 18.82
CA ASP A 611 -7.53 1.71 19.76
C ASP A 611 -7.70 0.92 21.06
N PHE A 612 -7.57 -0.41 21.02
CA PHE A 612 -7.49 -1.22 22.24
C PHE A 612 -6.18 -0.99 23.01
N THR A 613 -5.03 -1.06 22.33
CA THR A 613 -3.72 -0.97 23.00
C THR A 613 -3.39 0.47 23.43
N ASN A 614 -3.64 1.44 22.55
CA ASN A 614 -3.24 2.85 22.67
C ASN A 614 -4.42 3.75 22.27
N ARG A 615 -5.48 3.77 23.08
CA ARG A 615 -6.73 4.47 22.78
C ARG A 615 -6.48 5.95 22.44
N GLY A 616 -7.05 6.41 21.33
CA GLY A 616 -6.88 7.78 20.84
C GLY A 616 -5.61 8.05 20.03
N TRP A 617 -4.62 7.14 20.02
CA TRP A 617 -3.36 7.33 19.28
C TRP A 617 -3.57 7.58 17.78
N LEU A 618 -4.45 6.81 17.15
CA LEU A 618 -4.81 6.96 15.73
C LEU A 618 -6.07 7.82 15.51
N GLY A 619 -6.52 8.55 16.53
CA GLY A 619 -7.77 9.32 16.50
C GLY A 619 -9.02 8.45 16.40
N THR A 620 -10.15 9.10 16.09
CA THR A 620 -11.43 8.41 15.87
C THR A 620 -11.41 7.59 14.57
N LEU A 621 -12.28 6.58 14.45
CA LEU A 621 -12.38 5.77 13.22
C LEU A 621 -12.67 6.63 11.98
N ALA A 622 -13.50 7.67 12.13
CA ALA A 622 -13.84 8.57 11.02
C ALA A 622 -12.64 9.42 10.57
N GLN A 623 -11.83 9.91 11.52
CA GLN A 623 -10.58 10.61 11.21
C GLN A 623 -9.57 9.67 10.56
N PHE A 624 -9.39 8.47 11.11
CA PHE A 624 -8.49 7.46 10.54
C PHE A 624 -8.89 7.07 9.11
N GLN A 625 -10.20 6.93 8.86
CA GLN A 625 -10.73 6.67 7.52
C GLN A 625 -10.39 7.79 6.54
N LYS A 626 -10.59 9.05 6.93
CA LYS A 626 -10.31 10.21 6.06
C LYS A 626 -8.82 10.43 5.84
N THR A 627 -7.99 10.27 6.87
CA THR A 627 -6.57 10.63 6.85
C THR A 627 -5.68 9.52 6.29
N TYR A 628 -6.02 8.25 6.51
CA TYR A 628 -5.19 7.12 6.13
C TYR A 628 -5.91 6.14 5.21
N MET A 629 -7.09 5.63 5.60
CA MET A 629 -7.70 4.54 4.80
C MET A 629 -8.07 4.96 3.38
N ALA A 630 -8.79 6.07 3.20
CA ALA A 630 -9.22 6.49 1.87
C ALA A 630 -8.04 6.84 0.94
N PRO A 631 -7.03 7.63 1.36
CA PRO A 631 -5.85 7.88 0.54
C PRO A 631 -5.03 6.61 0.22
N ILE A 632 -4.86 5.71 1.19
CA ILE A 632 -4.04 4.50 0.97
C ILE A 632 -4.78 3.47 0.08
N GLU A 633 -6.07 3.24 0.33
CA GLU A 633 -6.85 2.21 -0.36
C GLU A 633 -7.32 2.67 -1.75
N LYS A 634 -7.58 3.98 -1.97
CA LYS A 634 -8.11 4.50 -3.25
C LYS A 634 -7.08 5.21 -4.12
N GLU A 635 -6.20 5.99 -3.51
CA GLU A 635 -5.25 6.86 -4.21
C GLU A 635 -3.83 6.28 -4.22
N HIS A 636 -3.61 5.15 -3.52
CA HIS A 636 -2.32 4.47 -3.39
C HIS A 636 -1.19 5.38 -2.91
N ASP A 637 -1.52 6.33 -2.02
CA ASP A 637 -0.60 7.34 -1.51
C ASP A 637 0.51 6.72 -0.64
N ALA A 638 1.72 6.64 -1.21
CA ALA A 638 2.90 6.09 -0.54
C ALA A 638 3.36 6.93 0.67
N GLY A 639 3.16 8.25 0.65
CA GLY A 639 3.49 9.14 1.76
C GLY A 639 2.63 8.84 2.98
N ARG A 640 1.32 8.60 2.77
CA ARG A 640 0.38 8.21 3.84
C ARG A 640 0.70 6.85 4.43
N VAL A 641 1.16 5.90 3.61
CA VAL A 641 1.66 4.60 4.09
C VAL A 641 2.86 4.80 5.01
N ALA A 642 3.86 5.57 4.57
CA ALA A 642 5.06 5.84 5.37
C ALA A 642 4.73 6.56 6.68
N ALA A 643 3.85 7.56 6.65
CA ALA A 643 3.40 8.29 7.83
C ALA A 643 2.67 7.38 8.83
N LEU A 644 1.79 6.48 8.34
CA LEU A 644 1.12 5.51 9.21
C LEU A 644 2.12 4.52 9.83
N GLN A 645 3.05 4.01 9.03
CA GLN A 645 4.10 3.09 9.51
C GLN A 645 4.95 3.71 10.61
N ALA A 646 5.36 4.98 10.44
CA ALA A 646 6.12 5.71 11.45
C ALA A 646 5.36 5.83 12.79
N LYS A 647 4.04 6.02 12.75
CA LYS A 647 3.20 6.10 13.95
C LYS A 647 2.98 4.77 14.67
N ILE A 648 2.90 3.66 13.94
CA ILE A 648 2.59 2.34 14.54
C ILE A 648 3.85 1.58 14.98
N ARG A 649 4.98 1.82 14.33
CA ARG A 649 6.24 1.08 14.51
C ARG A 649 6.70 0.96 15.98
N PRO A 650 6.64 2.01 16.83
CA PRO A 650 7.09 1.90 18.22
C PRO A 650 6.28 0.90 19.06
N PHE A 651 5.02 0.65 18.67
CA PHE A 651 4.06 -0.15 19.44
C PHE A 651 3.73 -1.50 18.78
N LEU A 652 4.37 -1.82 17.66
CA LEU A 652 4.20 -3.06 16.92
C LEU A 652 5.54 -3.78 16.76
N LEU A 653 5.70 -4.89 17.48
CA LEU A 653 6.84 -5.78 17.31
C LEU A 653 6.41 -7.00 16.49
N ARG A 654 6.98 -7.17 15.31
CA ARG A 654 6.69 -8.31 14.41
C ARG A 654 7.99 -8.97 13.99
N ARG A 655 8.08 -10.28 14.20
CA ARG A 655 9.17 -11.12 13.71
C ARG A 655 8.65 -12.32 12.94
N THR A 656 9.38 -12.74 11.92
CA THR A 656 9.05 -13.89 11.09
C THR A 656 9.94 -15.09 11.40
N LYS A 657 9.51 -16.30 11.04
CA LYS A 657 10.35 -17.51 11.18
C LYS A 657 11.64 -17.47 10.35
N THR A 658 11.65 -16.64 9.29
CA THR A 658 12.79 -16.41 8.41
C THR A 658 13.74 -15.33 8.91
N ASP A 659 13.39 -14.61 9.98
CA ASP A 659 14.26 -13.55 10.49
C ASP A 659 15.58 -14.13 11.02
N PRO A 660 16.74 -13.58 10.61
CA PRO A 660 18.05 -14.06 11.08
C PRO A 660 18.20 -14.06 12.61
N GLU A 661 17.59 -13.09 13.29
CA GLU A 661 17.59 -12.99 14.76
C GLU A 661 16.67 -14.01 15.45
N ALA A 662 15.65 -14.51 14.74
CA ALA A 662 14.74 -15.52 15.24
C ALA A 662 15.23 -16.94 14.98
N ALA A 663 16.19 -17.13 14.05
CA ALA A 663 16.74 -18.40 13.55
C ALA A 663 16.46 -19.59 14.47
N LEU A 664 15.32 -20.25 14.22
CA LEU A 664 14.71 -21.15 15.18
C LEU A 664 15.38 -22.52 15.23
N GLY A 665 16.26 -22.81 14.27
CA GLY A 665 16.71 -24.18 13.97
C GLY A 665 15.53 -25.09 13.58
N LEU A 666 14.44 -24.51 13.07
CA LEU A 666 13.34 -25.31 12.53
C LEU A 666 13.88 -26.07 11.30
N PRO A 667 13.49 -27.33 11.13
CA PRO A 667 13.84 -28.08 9.93
C PRO A 667 13.23 -27.43 8.70
N ASP A 668 13.70 -27.80 7.52
CA ASP A 668 13.11 -27.31 6.28
C ASP A 668 11.64 -27.76 6.17
N LYS A 669 10.84 -26.90 5.55
CA LYS A 669 9.45 -27.19 5.18
C LYS A 669 9.35 -27.12 3.66
N VAL A 670 8.76 -28.13 3.05
CA VAL A 670 8.46 -28.11 1.62
C VAL A 670 6.96 -28.16 1.42
N GLU A 671 6.47 -27.21 0.62
CA GLU A 671 5.08 -27.16 0.18
C GLU A 671 4.99 -27.71 -1.25
N GLN A 672 4.14 -28.71 -1.43
CA GLN A 672 3.90 -29.40 -2.70
C GLN A 672 2.43 -29.22 -3.07
N LYS A 673 2.19 -28.86 -4.33
CA LYS A 673 0.85 -28.81 -4.89
C LYS A 673 0.56 -30.14 -5.58
N GLU A 674 -0.53 -30.77 -5.18
CA GLU A 674 -0.97 -32.06 -5.69
C GLU A 674 -2.18 -31.82 -6.59
N TYR A 675 -1.94 -31.84 -7.90
CA TYR A 675 -2.94 -31.57 -8.91
C TYR A 675 -3.78 -32.82 -9.20
N CYS A 676 -5.07 -32.74 -8.89
CA CYS A 676 -6.02 -33.84 -9.01
C CYS A 676 -7.06 -33.53 -10.09
N PRO A 677 -7.19 -34.30 -11.17
CA PRO A 677 -8.27 -34.08 -12.13
C PRO A 677 -9.65 -34.40 -11.51
N LEU A 678 -10.71 -33.81 -12.08
CA LEU A 678 -12.08 -34.24 -11.75
C LEU A 678 -12.33 -35.65 -12.30
N SER A 679 -13.08 -36.47 -11.55
CA SER A 679 -13.69 -37.68 -12.10
C SER A 679 -14.72 -37.32 -13.17
N LYS A 680 -15.09 -38.29 -14.02
CA LYS A 680 -16.13 -38.08 -15.05
C LYS A 680 -17.46 -37.61 -14.45
N GLU A 681 -17.85 -38.18 -13.31
CA GLU A 681 -19.04 -37.79 -12.57
C GLU A 681 -18.94 -36.33 -12.10
N GLN A 682 -17.82 -35.97 -11.45
CA GLN A 682 -17.62 -34.63 -10.94
C GLN A 682 -17.60 -33.58 -12.07
N ALA A 683 -16.96 -33.88 -13.21
CA ALA A 683 -16.89 -32.97 -14.36
C ALA A 683 -18.28 -32.66 -14.94
N VAL A 684 -19.14 -33.68 -15.10
CA VAL A 684 -20.51 -33.50 -15.58
C VAL A 684 -21.33 -32.65 -14.60
N LEU A 685 -21.28 -32.97 -13.31
CA LEU A 685 -21.99 -32.20 -12.28
C LEU A 685 -21.49 -30.77 -12.16
N TYR A 686 -20.19 -30.56 -12.32
CA TYR A 686 -19.55 -29.25 -12.26
C TYR A 686 -20.01 -28.37 -13.43
N GLU A 687 -19.91 -28.87 -14.68
CA GLU A 687 -20.37 -28.12 -15.86
C GLU A 687 -21.87 -27.81 -15.78
N GLN A 688 -22.69 -28.76 -15.30
CA GLN A 688 -24.12 -28.57 -15.12
C GLN A 688 -24.42 -27.46 -14.10
N ALA A 689 -23.78 -27.49 -12.93
CA ALA A 689 -24.00 -26.50 -11.88
C ALA A 689 -23.63 -25.08 -12.35
N VAL A 690 -22.53 -24.94 -13.10
CA VAL A 690 -22.11 -23.65 -13.69
C VAL A 690 -23.16 -23.18 -14.68
N ARG A 691 -23.56 -24.01 -15.64
CA ARG A 691 -24.52 -23.63 -16.69
C ARG A 691 -25.86 -23.18 -16.12
N GLU A 692 -26.45 -24.01 -15.26
CA GLU A 692 -27.76 -23.73 -14.64
C GLU A 692 -27.77 -22.44 -13.84
N THR A 693 -26.65 -22.11 -13.19
CA THR A 693 -26.53 -20.88 -12.40
C THR A 693 -26.33 -19.67 -13.30
N MET A 694 -25.45 -19.75 -14.30
CA MET A 694 -25.17 -18.63 -15.21
C MET A 694 -26.41 -18.23 -16.02
N ASP A 695 -27.24 -19.21 -16.42
CA ASP A 695 -28.52 -18.96 -17.11
C ASP A 695 -29.51 -18.14 -16.26
N GLN A 696 -29.39 -18.18 -14.93
CA GLN A 696 -30.28 -17.46 -14.00
C GLN A 696 -29.79 -16.06 -13.65
N ILE A 697 -28.50 -15.75 -13.79
CA ILE A 697 -27.89 -14.52 -13.26
C ILE A 697 -28.42 -13.25 -13.93
N GLY A 698 -28.67 -13.27 -15.25
CA GLY A 698 -29.03 -12.08 -16.03
C GLY A 698 -30.37 -11.43 -15.68
N GLN A 699 -31.21 -12.07 -14.86
CA GLN A 699 -32.55 -11.59 -14.50
C GLN A 699 -32.70 -11.23 -13.01
N LEU A 700 -31.64 -11.34 -12.21
CA LEU A 700 -31.70 -11.21 -10.76
C LEU A 700 -31.29 -9.82 -10.26
N THR A 701 -31.83 -9.42 -9.10
CA THR A 701 -31.34 -8.24 -8.40
C THR A 701 -29.90 -8.44 -7.89
N ALA A 702 -29.17 -7.36 -7.62
CA ALA A 702 -27.77 -7.44 -7.16
C ALA A 702 -27.57 -8.29 -5.89
N PHE A 703 -28.54 -8.26 -4.96
CA PHE A 703 -28.51 -9.07 -3.73
C PHE A 703 -28.76 -10.56 -4.02
N GLU A 704 -29.73 -10.88 -4.87
CA GLU A 704 -30.05 -12.26 -5.26
C GLU A 704 -28.91 -12.88 -6.08
N ARG A 705 -28.35 -12.12 -7.03
CA ARG A 705 -27.16 -12.49 -7.79
C ARG A 705 -26.00 -12.88 -6.87
N ARG A 706 -25.69 -12.01 -5.89
CA ARG A 706 -24.62 -12.27 -4.91
C ARG A 706 -24.88 -13.54 -4.10
N GLY A 707 -26.12 -13.77 -3.68
CA GLY A 707 -26.50 -15.00 -2.96
C GLY A 707 -26.33 -16.25 -3.82
N LEU A 708 -26.74 -16.19 -5.08
CA LEU A 708 -26.65 -17.30 -6.04
C LEU A 708 -25.19 -17.66 -6.35
N ILE A 709 -24.33 -16.67 -6.60
CA ILE A 709 -22.90 -16.87 -6.86
C ILE A 709 -22.20 -17.52 -5.67
N LEU A 710 -22.45 -17.04 -4.44
CA LEU A 710 -21.86 -17.62 -3.24
C LEU A 710 -22.32 -19.07 -3.02
N ARG A 711 -23.56 -19.38 -3.38
CA ARG A 711 -24.08 -20.75 -3.35
C ARG A 711 -23.37 -21.64 -4.39
N LEU A 712 -23.26 -21.18 -5.64
CA LEU A 712 -22.53 -21.89 -6.69
C LEU A 712 -21.09 -22.15 -6.27
N LEU A 713 -20.38 -21.13 -5.80
CA LEU A 713 -18.99 -21.27 -5.34
C LEU A 713 -18.86 -22.40 -4.29
N ASN A 714 -19.77 -22.44 -3.31
CA ASN A 714 -19.75 -23.52 -2.32
C ASN A 714 -20.07 -24.90 -2.93
N GLN A 715 -21.00 -24.97 -3.89
CA GLN A 715 -21.33 -26.21 -4.60
C GLN A 715 -20.14 -26.72 -5.44
N LEU A 716 -19.47 -25.83 -6.17
CA LEU A 716 -18.29 -26.18 -6.97
C LEU A 716 -17.15 -26.67 -6.08
N LYS A 717 -16.92 -26.05 -4.92
CA LYS A 717 -15.94 -26.53 -3.93
C LYS A 717 -16.30 -27.91 -3.39
N GLN A 718 -17.56 -28.15 -3.04
CA GLN A 718 -18.04 -29.48 -2.64
C GLN A 718 -17.79 -30.53 -3.74
N LEU A 719 -18.09 -30.19 -4.99
CA LEU A 719 -17.83 -31.06 -6.14
C LEU A 719 -16.33 -31.33 -6.34
N CYS A 720 -15.47 -30.33 -6.17
CA CYS A 720 -14.02 -30.49 -6.22
C CYS A 720 -13.51 -31.45 -5.13
N SER A 721 -14.11 -31.43 -3.93
CA SER A 721 -13.79 -32.35 -2.84
C SER A 721 -14.28 -33.77 -3.09
N HIS A 722 -15.59 -33.95 -3.31
CA HIS A 722 -16.25 -35.24 -3.55
C HIS A 722 -17.74 -35.05 -3.98
N PRO A 723 -18.25 -35.77 -5.00
CA PRO A 723 -19.62 -35.58 -5.52
C PRO A 723 -20.72 -35.82 -4.47
N ALA A 724 -20.54 -36.79 -3.57
CA ALA A 724 -21.47 -37.06 -2.47
C ALA A 724 -21.79 -35.84 -1.58
N LEU A 725 -20.87 -34.87 -1.45
CA LEU A 725 -21.13 -33.64 -0.67
C LEU A 725 -22.16 -32.74 -1.35
N TYR A 726 -22.10 -32.68 -2.68
CA TYR A 726 -23.04 -31.92 -3.51
C TYR A 726 -24.40 -32.63 -3.60
N LEU A 727 -24.37 -33.95 -3.81
CA LEU A 727 -25.56 -34.81 -3.92
C LEU A 727 -26.25 -35.05 -2.56
N LYS A 728 -25.56 -34.72 -1.45
CA LYS A 728 -26.02 -34.91 -0.07
C LYS A 728 -26.35 -36.38 0.25
N GLU A 729 -25.47 -37.28 -0.17
CA GLU A 729 -25.58 -38.70 0.17
C GLU A 729 -25.17 -38.92 1.63
N ASP A 730 -25.99 -39.67 2.37
CA ASP A 730 -25.73 -39.94 3.80
C ASP A 730 -24.64 -41.01 4.01
N ASP A 731 -24.61 -42.05 3.17
CA ASP A 731 -23.64 -43.15 3.23
C ASP A 731 -23.14 -43.53 1.81
N PRO A 732 -22.25 -42.70 1.23
CA PRO A 732 -21.77 -42.92 -0.12
C PRO A 732 -20.92 -44.19 -0.22
N GLN A 733 -21.17 -44.96 -1.28
CA GLN A 733 -20.35 -46.10 -1.69
C GLN A 733 -19.28 -45.67 -2.70
N ASP A 734 -18.25 -46.50 -2.87
CA ASP A 734 -17.17 -46.32 -3.86
C ASP A 734 -16.50 -44.92 -3.75
N VAL A 735 -16.31 -44.43 -2.52
CA VAL A 735 -15.83 -43.07 -2.23
C VAL A 735 -14.46 -42.80 -2.85
N GLN A 736 -13.59 -43.81 -2.91
CA GLN A 736 -12.28 -43.68 -3.54
C GLN A 736 -12.39 -43.49 -5.06
N ASP A 737 -13.21 -44.30 -5.74
CA ASP A 737 -13.30 -44.31 -7.21
C ASP A 737 -14.04 -43.10 -7.78
N ARG A 738 -14.86 -42.43 -6.96
CA ARG A 738 -15.69 -41.29 -7.39
C ARG A 738 -14.96 -39.94 -7.35
N ALA A 739 -13.81 -39.85 -6.69
CA ALA A 739 -13.04 -38.61 -6.59
C ALA A 739 -11.52 -38.84 -6.56
N SER A 740 -10.80 -38.27 -7.55
CA SER A 740 -9.34 -38.44 -7.64
C SER A 740 -8.57 -37.85 -6.46
N LYS A 741 -9.11 -36.85 -5.74
CA LYS A 741 -8.53 -36.37 -4.49
C LYS A 741 -8.53 -37.44 -3.39
N MET A 742 -9.59 -38.26 -3.30
CA MET A 742 -9.63 -39.35 -2.33
C MET A 742 -8.61 -40.41 -2.69
N GLU A 743 -8.53 -40.80 -3.96
CA GLU A 743 -7.51 -41.72 -4.46
C GLU A 743 -6.09 -41.22 -4.11
N LYS A 744 -5.78 -39.94 -4.40
CA LYS A 744 -4.49 -39.34 -4.06
C LYS A 744 -4.21 -39.31 -2.55
N LEU A 745 -5.24 -39.04 -1.75
CA LEU A 745 -5.13 -39.07 -0.29
C LEU A 745 -4.77 -40.48 0.20
N MET A 746 -5.43 -41.51 -0.33
CA MET A 746 -5.18 -42.89 0.07
C MET A 746 -3.78 -43.36 -0.34
N GLU A 747 -3.30 -42.95 -1.53
CA GLU A 747 -1.91 -43.19 -1.97
C GLU A 747 -0.89 -42.56 -1.00
N LEU A 748 -1.04 -41.25 -0.70
CA LEU A 748 -0.12 -40.55 0.20
C LEU A 748 -0.21 -41.07 1.63
N ALA A 749 -1.41 -41.36 2.12
CA ALA A 749 -1.60 -41.96 3.45
C ALA A 749 -0.97 -43.35 3.54
N GLY A 750 -1.04 -44.17 2.48
CA GLY A 750 -0.35 -45.45 2.43
C GLY A 750 1.15 -45.30 2.64
N ASN A 751 1.79 -44.40 1.88
CA ASN A 751 3.22 -44.13 2.00
C ASN A 751 3.61 -43.61 3.39
N ILE A 752 2.83 -42.67 3.95
CA ILE A 752 3.07 -42.11 5.29
C ILE A 752 2.96 -43.20 6.37
N TYR A 753 1.93 -44.06 6.26
CA TYR A 753 1.69 -45.14 7.20
C TYR A 753 2.82 -46.19 7.17
N GLU A 754 3.26 -46.60 5.98
CA GLU A 754 4.35 -47.56 5.80
C GLU A 754 5.69 -47.05 6.37
N GLN A 755 5.92 -45.74 6.32
CA GLN A 755 7.11 -45.09 6.86
C GLN A 755 7.03 -44.82 8.38
N GLY A 756 5.90 -45.14 9.02
CA GLY A 756 5.69 -44.89 10.45
C GLY A 756 5.65 -43.40 10.80
N GLU A 757 5.14 -42.58 9.88
CA GLU A 757 5.09 -41.13 10.00
C GLU A 757 3.70 -40.64 10.43
N ALA A 758 3.62 -39.36 10.82
CA ALA A 758 2.40 -38.79 11.37
C ALA A 758 1.90 -37.62 10.52
N CYS A 759 0.60 -37.58 10.28
CA CYS A 759 -0.03 -36.67 9.34
C CYS A 759 -1.27 -35.98 9.89
N LEU A 760 -1.34 -34.66 9.72
CA LEU A 760 -2.55 -33.86 9.91
C LEU A 760 -3.30 -33.74 8.59
N ILE A 761 -4.60 -33.99 8.60
CA ILE A 761 -5.45 -33.85 7.42
C ILE A 761 -6.52 -32.80 7.68
N PHE A 762 -6.50 -31.73 6.89
CA PHE A 762 -7.42 -30.61 7.00
C PHE A 762 -8.47 -30.64 5.90
N THR A 763 -9.74 -30.48 6.29
CA THR A 763 -10.88 -30.33 5.36
C THR A 763 -11.87 -29.29 5.86
N GLN A 764 -12.59 -28.66 4.94
CA GLN A 764 -13.61 -27.65 5.26
C GLN A 764 -14.94 -28.29 5.66
N TYR A 765 -15.22 -29.48 5.15
CA TYR A 765 -16.53 -30.10 5.21
C TYR A 765 -16.55 -31.28 6.18
N ILE A 766 -17.47 -31.26 7.14
CA ILE A 766 -17.61 -32.33 8.13
C ILE A 766 -17.94 -33.67 7.45
N GLY A 767 -18.79 -33.65 6.42
CA GLY A 767 -19.10 -34.85 5.63
C GLY A 767 -17.85 -35.46 4.98
N MET A 768 -16.96 -34.62 4.45
CA MET A 768 -15.69 -35.06 3.86
C MET A 768 -14.78 -35.67 4.91
N GLY A 769 -14.66 -35.04 6.07
CA GLY A 769 -13.86 -35.57 7.18
C GLY A 769 -14.34 -36.93 7.65
N LYS A 770 -15.67 -37.18 7.67
CA LYS A 770 -16.24 -38.50 7.99
C LYS A 770 -15.93 -39.55 6.92
N MET A 771 -16.02 -39.18 5.64
CA MET A 771 -15.64 -40.07 4.53
C MET A 771 -14.16 -40.45 4.62
N ILE A 772 -13.26 -39.47 4.76
CA ILE A 772 -11.82 -39.71 4.94
C ILE A 772 -11.55 -40.59 6.17
N GLN A 773 -12.20 -40.30 7.29
CA GLN A 773 -12.07 -41.10 8.51
C GLN A 773 -12.42 -42.57 8.25
N ARG A 774 -13.52 -42.84 7.56
CA ARG A 774 -13.98 -44.20 7.24
C ARG A 774 -13.00 -44.92 6.32
N GLU A 775 -12.58 -44.29 5.22
CA GLU A 775 -11.66 -44.89 4.25
C GLU A 775 -10.29 -45.20 4.86
N LEU A 776 -9.71 -44.26 5.61
CA LEU A 776 -8.42 -44.49 6.29
C LEU A 776 -8.51 -45.56 7.38
N SER A 777 -9.58 -45.54 8.19
CA SER A 777 -9.77 -46.54 9.24
C SER A 777 -9.98 -47.93 8.65
N GLY A 778 -10.75 -48.03 7.55
CA GLY A 778 -11.02 -49.28 6.85
C GLY A 778 -9.80 -49.86 6.16
N ALA A 779 -9.01 -49.03 5.47
CA ALA A 779 -7.84 -49.47 4.72
C ALA A 779 -6.68 -49.92 5.62
N PHE A 780 -6.42 -49.20 6.72
CA PHE A 780 -5.26 -49.45 7.58
C PHE A 780 -5.60 -50.16 8.90
N GLY A 781 -6.89 -50.32 9.24
CA GLY A 781 -7.31 -50.97 10.48
C GLY A 781 -6.94 -50.19 11.74
N ILE A 782 -6.81 -48.86 11.63
CA ILE A 782 -6.36 -47.96 12.71
C ILE A 782 -7.45 -46.99 13.13
N GLN A 783 -7.27 -46.40 14.31
CA GLN A 783 -8.10 -45.28 14.74
C GLN A 783 -7.65 -43.99 14.04
N VAL A 784 -8.61 -43.28 13.45
CA VAL A 784 -8.36 -41.95 12.84
C VAL A 784 -9.29 -40.93 13.50
N PRO A 785 -8.90 -40.27 14.59
CA PRO A 785 -9.76 -39.30 15.26
C PRO A 785 -10.04 -38.07 14.41
N PHE A 786 -11.25 -37.50 14.55
CA PHE A 786 -11.67 -36.30 13.83
C PHE A 786 -12.07 -35.18 14.80
N LEU A 787 -11.25 -34.14 14.86
CA LEU A 787 -11.47 -32.94 15.67
C LEU A 787 -12.26 -31.90 14.87
N ASN A 788 -13.47 -31.59 15.31
CA ASN A 788 -14.32 -30.59 14.69
C ASN A 788 -14.97 -29.65 15.74
N GLY A 789 -15.80 -28.71 15.28
CA GLY A 789 -16.40 -27.69 16.14
C GLY A 789 -17.37 -28.23 17.21
N ALA A 790 -17.87 -29.45 17.05
CA ALA A 790 -18.76 -30.11 18.00
C ALA A 790 -18.00 -30.87 19.10
N THR A 791 -16.70 -31.12 18.94
CA THR A 791 -15.88 -31.86 19.91
C THR A 791 -15.74 -31.06 21.22
N PRO A 792 -16.21 -31.59 22.37
CA PRO A 792 -16.07 -30.97 23.68
C PRO A 792 -14.60 -30.70 24.06
N LYS A 793 -14.36 -29.69 24.91
CA LYS A 793 -13.00 -29.29 25.32
C LYS A 793 -12.19 -30.43 25.92
N GLN A 794 -12.75 -31.19 26.85
CA GLN A 794 -12.05 -32.31 27.52
C GLN A 794 -11.62 -33.39 26.53
N GLU A 795 -12.49 -33.74 25.59
CA GLU A 795 -12.20 -34.72 24.55
C GLU A 795 -11.14 -34.21 23.57
N ARG A 796 -11.20 -32.92 23.21
CA ARG A 796 -10.18 -32.27 22.38
C ARG A 796 -8.78 -32.35 23.00
N ASP A 797 -8.65 -31.95 24.27
CA ASP A 797 -7.36 -31.98 24.98
C ASP A 797 -6.82 -33.41 25.07
N LYS A 798 -7.69 -34.41 25.29
CA LYS A 798 -7.33 -35.83 25.25
C LYS A 798 -6.78 -36.25 23.88
N LEU A 799 -7.52 -35.98 22.80
CA LEU A 799 -7.11 -36.37 21.44
C LEU A 799 -5.77 -35.73 21.03
N VAL A 800 -5.55 -34.45 21.37
CA VAL A 800 -4.29 -33.77 21.10
C VAL A 800 -3.13 -34.42 21.85
N MET A 801 -3.32 -34.81 23.11
CA MET A 801 -2.30 -35.51 23.89
C MET A 801 -1.98 -36.89 23.29
N GLN A 802 -3.02 -37.67 22.94
CA GLN A 802 -2.85 -38.98 22.32
C GLN A 802 -2.11 -38.92 20.98
N PHE A 803 -2.42 -37.91 20.15
CA PHE A 803 -1.70 -37.69 18.89
C PHE A 803 -0.22 -37.36 19.12
N GLN A 804 0.06 -36.44 20.05
CA GLN A 804 1.45 -36.05 20.38
C GLN A 804 2.25 -37.21 20.98
N ASN A 805 1.59 -38.18 21.63
CA ASN A 805 2.19 -39.42 22.13
C ASN A 805 2.36 -40.51 21.06
N GLY A 806 1.90 -40.28 19.82
CA GLY A 806 2.00 -41.25 18.74
C GLY A 806 1.02 -42.42 18.81
N GLU A 807 -0.13 -42.27 19.51
CA GLU A 807 -1.12 -43.35 19.63
C GLU A 807 -1.85 -43.65 18.30
N PHE A 808 -1.88 -42.71 17.37
CA PHE A 808 -2.41 -42.88 16.02
C PHE A 808 -1.67 -41.98 15.02
N PRO A 809 -1.47 -42.44 13.76
CA PRO A 809 -0.65 -41.73 12.77
C PRO A 809 -1.42 -40.62 12.02
N PHE A 810 -2.74 -40.74 11.90
CA PHE A 810 -3.56 -39.76 11.17
C PHE A 810 -4.49 -39.01 12.11
N PHE A 811 -4.45 -37.68 12.05
CA PHE A 811 -5.36 -36.82 12.79
C PHE A 811 -6.12 -35.89 11.85
N LEU A 812 -7.44 -36.04 11.81
CA LEU A 812 -8.32 -35.21 10.99
C LEU A 812 -8.75 -33.96 11.76
N LEU A 813 -8.69 -32.80 11.10
CA LEU A 813 -9.13 -31.53 11.66
C LEU A 813 -10.01 -30.79 10.65
N SER A 814 -11.12 -30.23 11.12
CA SER A 814 -11.84 -29.27 10.29
C SER A 814 -11.08 -27.94 10.29
N LEU A 815 -11.00 -27.23 9.16
CA LEU A 815 -10.22 -25.98 9.07
C LEU A 815 -10.63 -24.92 10.12
N LYS A 816 -11.92 -24.84 10.46
CA LYS A 816 -12.41 -23.94 11.53
C LYS A 816 -12.04 -24.40 12.93
N ALA A 817 -11.93 -25.71 13.18
CA ALA A 817 -11.51 -26.24 14.48
C ALA A 817 -9.97 -26.31 14.61
N GLY A 818 -9.27 -26.42 13.47
CA GLY A 818 -7.81 -26.39 13.32
C GLY A 818 -7.21 -24.98 13.31
N GLY A 819 -8.01 -23.94 13.04
CA GLY A 819 -7.65 -22.51 13.20
C GLY A 819 -7.47 -22.07 14.65
N THR A 820 -7.22 -23.01 15.55
CA THR A 820 -7.13 -22.80 16.99
C THR A 820 -5.74 -23.18 17.47
N GLY A 821 -5.19 -22.41 18.41
CA GLY A 821 -3.89 -22.44 19.13
C GLY A 821 -3.17 -23.76 19.44
N LEU A 822 -3.58 -24.90 18.90
CA LEU A 822 -3.07 -26.24 19.17
C LEU A 822 -1.59 -26.38 18.78
N ASN A 823 -0.88 -27.21 19.54
CA ASN A 823 0.50 -27.62 19.28
C ASN A 823 0.50 -29.08 18.83
N LEU A 824 0.84 -29.34 17.56
CA LEU A 824 0.73 -30.65 16.89
C LEU A 824 2.05 -31.04 16.20
N THR A 825 3.17 -30.78 16.86
CA THR A 825 4.54 -31.00 16.36
C THR A 825 4.91 -32.46 16.11
N ALA A 826 4.13 -33.44 16.57
CA ALA A 826 4.34 -34.85 16.25
C ALA A 826 4.13 -35.14 14.75
N ALA A 827 3.31 -34.33 14.07
CA ALA A 827 3.10 -34.47 12.64
C ALA A 827 4.29 -33.94 11.84
N ASN A 828 4.77 -34.73 10.89
CA ASN A 828 5.74 -34.31 9.88
C ASN A 828 5.12 -34.24 8.47
N HIS A 829 3.84 -34.62 8.34
CA HIS A 829 3.03 -34.39 7.15
C HIS A 829 1.80 -33.52 7.47
N VAL A 830 1.46 -32.62 6.56
CA VAL A 830 0.22 -31.82 6.59
C VAL A 830 -0.44 -31.91 5.23
N ILE A 831 -1.69 -32.35 5.18
CA ILE A 831 -2.49 -32.42 3.95
C ILE A 831 -3.65 -31.43 4.06
N HIS A 832 -3.70 -30.47 3.12
CA HIS A 832 -4.87 -29.63 2.88
C HIS A 832 -5.69 -30.25 1.75
N TYR A 833 -6.78 -30.93 2.10
CA TYR A 833 -7.61 -31.66 1.14
C TYR A 833 -8.43 -30.72 0.24
N ASP A 834 -8.85 -29.58 0.77
CA ASP A 834 -9.66 -28.58 0.06
C ASP A 834 -8.95 -27.22 0.03
N ARG A 835 -8.93 -26.54 -1.11
CA ARG A 835 -8.30 -25.22 -1.21
C ARG A 835 -9.12 -24.14 -0.50
N TRP A 836 -8.47 -23.36 0.35
CA TRP A 836 -9.06 -22.17 0.99
C TRP A 836 -8.65 -20.91 0.24
N TRP A 837 -9.58 -19.96 0.07
CA TRP A 837 -9.32 -18.72 -0.67
C TRP A 837 -8.42 -17.74 0.08
N ASN A 838 -8.30 -17.86 1.40
CA ASN A 838 -7.39 -17.05 2.22
C ASN A 838 -6.13 -17.86 2.59
N PRO A 839 -4.96 -17.59 1.97
CA PRO A 839 -3.74 -18.34 2.26
C PRO A 839 -3.31 -18.26 3.73
N ALA A 840 -3.68 -17.19 4.45
CA ALA A 840 -3.35 -17.06 5.88
C ALA A 840 -3.99 -18.16 6.74
N VAL A 841 -5.21 -18.60 6.41
CA VAL A 841 -5.91 -19.64 7.18
C VAL A 841 -5.23 -20.99 7.02
N GLU A 842 -4.81 -21.34 5.81
CA GLU A 842 -4.06 -22.59 5.56
C GLU A 842 -2.66 -22.53 6.15
N ASN A 843 -1.96 -21.41 5.99
CA ASN A 843 -0.63 -21.23 6.58
C ASN A 843 -0.71 -21.36 8.10
N GLN A 844 -1.76 -20.80 8.73
CA GLN A 844 -2.03 -20.99 10.15
C GLN A 844 -2.30 -22.47 10.49
N ALA A 845 -3.03 -23.21 9.67
CA ALA A 845 -3.25 -24.64 9.90
C ALA A 845 -1.94 -25.45 9.74
N THR A 846 -1.11 -25.16 8.74
CA THR A 846 0.22 -25.76 8.54
C THR A 846 1.16 -25.49 9.72
N ASP A 847 1.18 -24.26 10.21
CA ASP A 847 2.02 -23.81 11.32
C ASP A 847 1.69 -24.49 12.67
N ARG A 848 0.61 -25.30 12.74
CA ARG A 848 0.33 -26.16 13.89
C ARG A 848 1.31 -27.32 14.03
N ALA A 849 1.77 -27.85 12.89
CA ALA A 849 2.82 -28.88 12.82
C ALA A 849 4.21 -28.24 12.68
N TYR A 850 4.33 -27.15 11.91
CA TYR A 850 5.58 -26.41 11.72
C TYR A 850 5.81 -25.35 12.81
N ARG A 851 6.06 -25.82 14.04
CA ARG A 851 6.20 -24.99 15.24
C ARG A 851 7.46 -25.36 16.04
N ILE A 852 7.91 -24.47 16.94
CA ILE A 852 8.99 -24.80 17.90
C ILE A 852 8.65 -26.10 18.64
N GLY A 853 9.59 -27.04 18.65
CA GLY A 853 9.39 -28.41 19.11
C GLY A 853 9.30 -29.43 17.96
N GLN A 854 9.19 -28.96 16.73
CA GLN A 854 9.36 -29.78 15.53
C GLN A 854 10.85 -30.08 15.30
N SER A 855 11.18 -31.37 15.20
CA SER A 855 12.53 -31.87 14.94
C SER A 855 12.65 -32.58 13.58
N ARG A 856 11.52 -32.82 12.89
CA ARG A 856 11.46 -33.51 11.61
C ARG A 856 11.09 -32.55 10.49
N PHE A 857 11.65 -32.80 9.32
CA PHE A 857 11.28 -32.12 8.08
C PHE A 857 9.76 -32.21 7.87
N VAL A 858 9.12 -31.09 7.50
CA VAL A 858 7.65 -31.03 7.35
C VAL A 858 7.26 -30.98 5.88
N HIS A 859 6.50 -31.97 5.43
CA HIS A 859 5.89 -32.01 4.11
C HIS A 859 4.47 -31.43 4.15
N VAL A 860 4.19 -30.44 3.33
CA VAL A 860 2.86 -29.84 3.21
C VAL A 860 2.31 -30.12 1.83
N HIS A 861 1.21 -30.86 1.77
CA HIS A 861 0.53 -31.28 0.55
C HIS A 861 -0.73 -30.43 0.38
N LYS A 862 -0.83 -29.69 -0.71
CA LYS A 862 -1.97 -28.83 -1.05
C LYS A 862 -2.69 -29.42 -2.24
N PHE A 863 -3.86 -30.02 -2.02
CA PHE A 863 -4.62 -30.65 -3.09
C PHE A 863 -5.39 -29.59 -3.88
N ILE A 864 -5.23 -29.60 -5.21
CA ILE A 864 -5.84 -28.63 -6.11
C ILE A 864 -6.52 -29.38 -7.24
N THR A 865 -7.82 -29.15 -7.45
CA THR A 865 -8.52 -29.77 -8.58
C THR A 865 -8.26 -29.03 -9.89
N THR A 866 -7.71 -29.71 -10.90
CA THR A 866 -7.30 -29.09 -12.19
C THR A 866 -8.48 -28.68 -13.06
N GLY A 867 -8.29 -27.58 -13.79
CA GLY A 867 -9.28 -26.95 -14.66
C GLY A 867 -10.45 -26.29 -13.93
N THR A 868 -10.46 -26.31 -12.60
CA THR A 868 -11.60 -25.83 -11.79
C THR A 868 -11.34 -24.47 -11.15
N ILE A 869 -12.34 -24.01 -10.41
CA ILE A 869 -12.25 -22.85 -9.52
C ILE A 869 -11.08 -22.92 -8.54
N GLU A 870 -10.66 -24.11 -8.07
CA GLU A 870 -9.54 -24.21 -7.13
C GLU A 870 -8.20 -23.81 -7.77
N GLU A 871 -7.94 -24.26 -9.00
CA GLU A 871 -6.72 -23.92 -9.74
C GLU A 871 -6.69 -22.44 -10.12
N LYS A 872 -7.83 -21.89 -10.53
CA LYS A 872 -7.95 -20.45 -10.86
C LYS A 872 -7.75 -19.56 -9.64
N ILE A 873 -8.29 -19.96 -8.48
CA ILE A 873 -8.04 -19.26 -7.21
C ILE A 873 -6.56 -19.36 -6.81
N ASP A 874 -5.94 -20.53 -6.96
CA ASP A 874 -4.53 -20.71 -6.64
C ASP A 874 -3.63 -19.82 -7.52
N ALA A 875 -3.88 -19.77 -8.83
CA ALA A 875 -3.18 -18.87 -9.75
C ALA A 875 -3.37 -17.39 -9.38
N MET A 876 -4.57 -17.01 -8.93
CA MET A 876 -4.87 -15.65 -8.47
C MET A 876 -4.14 -15.30 -7.16
N ILE A 877 -3.98 -16.25 -6.25
CA ILE A 877 -3.19 -16.08 -5.01
C ILE A 877 -1.70 -15.89 -5.35
N GLU A 878 -1.19 -16.60 -6.37
CA GLU A 878 0.22 -16.53 -6.77
C GLU A 878 0.58 -15.31 -7.59
N SER A 879 -0.33 -14.78 -8.41
CA SER A 879 -0.05 -13.64 -9.30
C SER A 879 0.22 -12.31 -8.59
N LYS A 880 0.13 -12.26 -7.25
CA LYS A 880 0.68 -11.22 -6.35
C LYS A 880 0.59 -9.78 -6.90
N GLN A 881 -0.58 -9.36 -7.35
CA GLN A 881 -0.85 -7.92 -7.49
C GLN A 881 -1.05 -7.33 -6.09
N ALA A 882 -0.13 -6.44 -5.68
CA ALA A 882 -0.10 -5.82 -4.35
C ALA A 882 -1.43 -5.15 -3.94
N ALA A 883 -2.27 -4.76 -4.90
CA ALA A 883 -3.60 -4.20 -4.67
C ALA A 883 -4.74 -5.25 -4.50
N SER A 884 -4.52 -6.51 -4.89
CA SER A 884 -5.58 -7.56 -4.94
C SER A 884 -5.59 -8.50 -3.73
N SER A 885 -4.52 -8.50 -2.92
CA SER A 885 -4.44 -9.36 -1.73
C SER A 885 -5.55 -9.11 -0.70
N GLU A 886 -6.05 -7.87 -0.63
CA GLU A 886 -7.14 -7.42 0.25
C GLU A 886 -8.53 -7.87 -0.22
N ILE A 887 -8.65 -8.16 -1.52
CA ILE A 887 -9.91 -8.34 -2.23
C ILE A 887 -10.33 -9.82 -2.27
N ILE A 888 -9.37 -10.74 -2.40
CA ILE A 888 -9.59 -12.19 -2.55
C ILE A 888 -10.09 -12.86 -1.24
N GLN A 889 -9.85 -12.24 -0.08
CA GLN A 889 -9.94 -12.89 1.23
C GLN A 889 -11.35 -13.22 1.74
N SER A 890 -12.41 -12.63 1.17
CA SER A 890 -13.79 -12.79 1.66
C SER A 890 -14.73 -13.53 0.72
N GLY A 891 -14.27 -13.94 -0.47
CA GLY A 891 -15.13 -14.48 -1.55
C GLY A 891 -16.18 -13.48 -2.08
N ALA A 892 -16.34 -12.33 -1.42
CA ALA A 892 -17.26 -11.26 -1.82
C ALA A 892 -16.84 -10.58 -3.11
N PHE A 893 -15.54 -10.54 -3.40
CA PHE A 893 -15.00 -10.06 -4.66
C PHE A 893 -15.52 -10.85 -5.85
N ILE A 894 -15.52 -12.18 -5.74
CA ILE A 894 -16.05 -13.06 -6.79
C ILE A 894 -17.51 -12.68 -7.05
N ALA A 895 -18.28 -12.39 -6.00
CA ALA A 895 -19.67 -11.96 -6.16
C ALA A 895 -19.85 -10.53 -6.72
N SER A 896 -18.81 -9.71 -6.77
CA SER A 896 -18.81 -8.37 -7.39
C SER A 896 -18.22 -8.33 -8.80
N MET A 897 -17.60 -9.41 -9.28
CA MET A 897 -17.11 -9.53 -10.65
C MET A 897 -18.25 -9.43 -11.67
N THR A 898 -17.94 -9.03 -12.90
CA THR A 898 -18.87 -9.02 -14.04
C THR A 898 -19.28 -10.44 -14.44
N ASP A 899 -20.37 -10.57 -15.21
CA ASP A 899 -20.84 -11.90 -15.65
C ASP A 899 -19.83 -12.61 -16.56
N GLN A 900 -19.07 -11.86 -17.36
CA GLN A 900 -18.01 -12.41 -18.20
C GLN A 900 -16.84 -12.93 -17.37
N GLU A 901 -16.36 -12.15 -16.41
CA GLU A 901 -15.29 -12.56 -15.49
C GLU A 901 -15.71 -13.79 -14.66
N LEU A 902 -16.97 -13.85 -14.23
CA LEU A 902 -17.52 -15.01 -13.53
C LEU A 902 -17.60 -16.24 -14.42
N ALA A 903 -18.02 -16.08 -15.67
CA ALA A 903 -18.05 -17.17 -16.65
C ALA A 903 -16.64 -17.72 -16.86
N GLU A 904 -15.64 -16.86 -17.06
CA GLU A 904 -14.24 -17.26 -17.20
C GLU A 904 -13.71 -17.94 -15.94
N LEU A 905 -14.05 -17.43 -14.75
CA LEU A 905 -13.61 -17.98 -13.48
C LEU A 905 -14.23 -19.36 -13.18
N PHE A 906 -15.51 -19.58 -13.49
CA PHE A 906 -16.20 -20.83 -13.16
C PHE A 906 -16.14 -21.89 -14.25
N THR A 907 -15.93 -21.52 -15.51
CA THR A 907 -15.88 -22.49 -16.61
C THR A 907 -14.77 -23.51 -16.40
N LEU A 908 -15.07 -24.78 -16.65
CA LEU A 908 -14.12 -25.88 -16.59
C LEU A 908 -13.15 -25.79 -17.78
N ASP A 909 -11.85 -25.70 -17.52
CA ASP A 909 -10.84 -25.69 -18.58
C ASP A 909 -10.63 -27.11 -19.12
N LYS A 910 -10.96 -27.33 -20.40
CA LYS A 910 -11.00 -28.67 -21.04
C LYS A 910 -9.64 -29.24 -21.45
N ASN A 911 -8.54 -28.52 -21.21
CA ASN A 911 -7.19 -28.91 -21.62
C ASN A 911 -6.16 -28.68 -20.49
N PRO A 912 -6.09 -29.57 -19.49
CA PRO A 912 -5.13 -29.44 -18.39
C PRO A 912 -3.67 -29.74 -18.78
N ALA A 913 -3.42 -30.35 -19.96
CA ALA A 913 -2.10 -30.86 -20.34
C ALA A 913 -1.16 -29.84 -21.03
N LEU A 914 -1.49 -28.54 -21.05
CA LEU A 914 -0.76 -27.49 -21.77
C LEU A 914 -0.29 -26.32 -20.90
N ARG A 915 -0.27 -26.46 -19.57
CA ARG A 915 0.27 -25.42 -18.66
C ARG A 915 1.31 -25.98 -17.72
#